data_AF-A0A3Q7GES5-F1
#
_entry.id   AF-A0A3Q7GES5-F1
#
_cell.length_a   1.000
_cell.length_b   1.000
_cell.length_c   1.000
_cell.angle_alpha   90.00
_cell.angle_beta   90.00
_cell.angle_gamma   90.00
#
_symmetry.space_group_name_H-M   'P 1'
#
loop_
_entity.id
_entity.type
_entity.pdbx_description
1 polymer ?
#
loop_
_entity_poly.entity_id
_entity_poly.type
_entity_poly.pdbx_seq_one_letter_code
_entity_poly.pdbx_strand_id
1 'polypeptide(L)'
;MMKNMLFLVYLINFLGFFMVSTMAKDSNDQLMTLSKLKMFVDELQDMPRIKGYDVINGVHVPKSLKIGMYKKKWKFHRDLPASEVFAYGTSRHTATVPGPTIEAIYGVDSYITWRNHLPSKHILPWDPSIPIATTTFKKGIPTVVHLHGGIDEPQSDGHSEAWFTKHFKHHGPKWTTKTYHYHNYQHPGTMWYHDHAMGLTRVNILAGLMGAYVIQQPNVEGPLGLIYGEEYDRPLVVFDRGFRSDGSIYMNSTGNNPSIHPQWQPEYFGDAIIVNGKAWPYMNVKRRKYRFRIINASNARFFKFVFTNNMSFIHVASDSAYHETNDAVYPYPSGDPVNEENSKVMKFIINSDHEVQTGHIPHKLITYRPPDISTASNTRYIAFYEYASDIDEPTHLYINGKSYEAPVTEMPKVGTSEIWNIINLTEDNHPLHIHLGLFVVLEQIELVNIEEFKGCMMKLNDAIKCKIDKYSHGKRTKVVIHEKGWKNVYKMMPGYVTKIFVKFSLIHSNESYPFDATAEPGYVYHCHLPNSNSKPIECCCLSSPTYRNENGFSGGRLFLEFGKRVFGERMGEGRFKRKYTSVMIVPTGVGAAIGGYAGDALPVARALSSVVDCLISHPNVLNAAMLYWPMPNALYVEGYALDRFAEGLWTLQPVHQNRVGLVFDAGIEEELLMRHLQVVDATRASLGLPIVGYTVTDTPLLVEKWVDPTSGQSTGRIQRPDSLLRAVENLRNECKVDAVAVVARFPDDDTKDLDDYRQGVGIDLLAGVEAVISHLVVKNFQIPCAHAPAVLPPQLNMAVCPKSAAEEIGFTFLPCVLAGLSTAPQYLVKANNYSDNCIVAGDVDSVILPIDACCGDGALAFANRKRNKVIGSLSIDINWPLIIAVEENQTVLNDTPDSLGIEAVKVSNYWEAIGVIAAHKAGIDPNSLRRNRINNITPTTFVPSNGYAKSSIKSF
;
A
#
# COMPACT_ATOMS: atom_id res chain seq x y z
N MET A 1 50.89 73.12 -18.59
CA MET A 1 51.40 72.34 -17.44
C MET A 1 50.30 71.64 -16.61
N MET A 2 49.14 71.29 -17.19
CA MET A 2 48.03 70.61 -16.47
C MET A 2 47.50 69.33 -17.15
N LYS A 3 48.16 68.83 -18.21
CA LYS A 3 47.76 67.56 -18.86
C LYS A 3 48.67 66.37 -18.55
N ASN A 4 49.90 66.59 -18.05
CA ASN A 4 50.82 65.50 -17.70
C ASN A 4 50.74 65.05 -16.23
N MET A 5 49.99 65.76 -15.38
CA MET A 5 49.79 65.36 -13.97
C MET A 5 48.62 64.39 -13.78
N LEU A 6 47.65 64.34 -14.71
CA LEU A 6 46.54 63.38 -14.64
C LEU A 6 46.94 61.96 -15.08
N PHE A 7 47.92 61.84 -15.99
CA PHE A 7 48.32 60.53 -16.51
C PHE A 7 49.16 59.73 -15.49
N LEU A 8 49.95 60.42 -14.65
CA LEU A 8 50.76 59.78 -13.61
C LEU A 8 49.91 59.32 -12.40
N VAL A 9 48.84 60.05 -12.07
CA VAL A 9 47.89 59.66 -11.01
C VAL A 9 47.01 58.47 -11.43
N TYR A 10 46.71 58.34 -12.73
CA TYR A 10 46.00 57.15 -13.24
C TYR A 10 46.87 55.90 -13.28
N LEU A 11 48.18 56.02 -13.57
CA LEU A 11 49.08 54.86 -13.64
C LEU A 11 49.42 54.29 -12.24
N ILE A 12 49.58 55.15 -11.22
CA ILE A 12 49.85 54.73 -9.83
C ILE A 12 48.61 54.07 -9.19
N ASN A 13 47.40 54.52 -9.55
CA ASN A 13 46.15 53.86 -9.11
C ASN A 13 45.89 52.53 -9.83
N PHE A 14 46.37 52.34 -11.07
CA PHE A 14 46.20 51.09 -11.80
C PHE A 14 47.18 50.00 -11.35
N LEU A 15 48.41 50.37 -10.97
CA LEU A 15 49.41 49.44 -10.40
C LEU A 15 49.12 49.11 -8.91
N GLY A 16 48.57 50.04 -8.13
CA GLY A 16 48.09 49.78 -6.77
C GLY A 16 46.91 48.80 -6.70
N PHE A 17 46.05 48.79 -7.72
CA PHE A 17 44.91 47.86 -7.79
C PHE A 17 45.31 46.44 -8.20
N PHE A 18 46.43 46.26 -8.91
CA PHE A 18 46.96 44.94 -9.29
C PHE A 18 47.83 44.29 -8.20
N MET A 19 48.42 45.08 -7.30
CA MET A 19 49.17 44.57 -6.13
C MET A 19 48.28 44.28 -4.91
N VAL A 20 47.10 44.91 -4.78
CA VAL A 20 46.14 44.60 -3.69
C VAL A 20 45.14 43.50 -4.08
N SER A 21 44.94 43.22 -5.37
CA SER A 21 44.08 42.11 -5.83
C SER A 21 44.79 40.76 -5.93
N THR A 22 46.11 40.72 -5.75
CA THR A 22 46.91 39.47 -5.71
C THR A 22 47.37 39.07 -4.31
N MET A 23 47.04 39.85 -3.26
CA MET A 23 47.31 39.50 -1.85
C MET A 23 46.08 39.46 -0.95
N ALA A 24 44.87 39.51 -1.52
CA ALA A 24 43.61 39.38 -0.78
C ALA A 24 42.75 38.18 -1.21
N LYS A 25 43.36 37.15 -1.81
CA LYS A 25 42.67 35.92 -2.23
C LYS A 25 43.09 34.65 -1.48
N ASP A 26 43.92 34.76 -0.44
CA ASP A 26 44.55 33.60 0.21
C ASP A 26 44.31 33.45 1.72
N SER A 27 43.45 34.26 2.35
CA SER A 27 43.30 34.22 3.83
C SER A 27 41.98 33.67 4.38
N ASN A 28 41.02 33.27 3.55
CA ASN A 28 39.70 32.79 4.04
C ASN A 28 39.20 31.45 3.47
N ASP A 29 39.95 30.79 2.59
CA ASP A 29 39.52 29.51 1.99
C ASP A 29 40.25 28.28 2.55
N GLN A 30 41.04 28.46 3.61
CA GLN A 30 41.75 27.35 4.24
C GLN A 30 40.79 26.45 5.03
N LEU A 31 40.81 25.17 4.69
CA LEU A 31 40.19 24.11 5.48
C LEU A 31 40.71 24.20 6.92
N MET A 32 39.81 24.05 7.89
CA MET A 32 40.21 24.05 9.30
C MET A 32 41.08 22.83 9.59
N THR A 33 42.30 23.04 10.08
CA THR A 33 43.12 21.95 10.60
C THR A 33 42.53 21.47 11.94
N LEU A 34 41.83 20.34 11.91
CA LEU A 34 41.08 19.86 13.07
C LEU A 34 41.97 19.41 14.24
N SER A 35 43.22 19.00 13.99
CA SER A 35 44.20 18.74 15.05
C SER A 35 44.45 19.92 16.00
N LYS A 36 44.06 21.14 15.62
CA LYS A 36 44.10 22.34 16.48
C LYS A 36 42.92 22.41 17.45
N LEU A 37 41.83 21.68 17.22
CA LEU A 37 40.68 21.61 18.10
C LEU A 37 40.91 20.56 19.17
N LYS A 38 40.79 20.95 20.44
CA LYS A 38 40.97 20.04 21.56
C LYS A 38 39.74 19.14 21.72
N MET A 39 39.89 17.84 21.48
CA MET A 39 38.79 16.87 21.69
C MET A 39 38.29 16.82 23.14
N PHE A 40 37.01 16.45 23.31
CA PHE A 40 36.36 16.19 24.61
C PHE A 40 36.31 17.39 25.55
N VAL A 41 36.06 18.59 25.02
CA VAL A 41 35.97 19.84 25.80
C VAL A 41 34.56 20.45 25.87
N ASP A 42 33.65 20.02 25.01
CA ASP A 42 32.23 20.38 25.04
C ASP A 42 31.43 19.24 25.65
N GLU A 43 30.48 19.54 26.53
CA GLU A 43 29.54 18.55 27.06
C GLU A 43 28.55 18.11 25.96
N LEU A 44 28.13 16.85 25.99
CA LEU A 44 27.13 16.30 25.09
C LEU A 44 25.82 17.09 25.23
N GLN A 45 25.31 17.58 24.11
CA GLN A 45 24.06 18.33 24.10
C GLN A 45 22.87 17.42 24.42
N ASP A 46 22.05 17.85 25.38
CA ASP A 46 20.71 17.33 25.59
C ASP A 46 19.79 17.87 24.49
N MET A 47 19.20 16.95 23.73
CA MET A 47 18.26 17.30 22.67
C MET A 47 16.87 17.54 23.27
N PRO A 48 16.17 18.62 22.88
CA PRO A 48 14.80 18.85 23.36
C PRO A 48 13.89 17.68 23.00
N ARG A 49 13.04 17.25 23.92
CA ARG A 49 12.04 16.21 23.69
C ARG A 49 10.66 16.83 23.47
N ILE A 50 9.96 16.39 22.44
CA ILE A 50 8.60 16.83 22.11
C ILE A 50 7.71 15.60 22.08
N LYS A 51 6.63 15.62 22.87
CA LYS A 51 5.60 14.58 22.82
C LYS A 51 4.74 14.76 21.57
N GLY A 52 4.62 13.71 20.78
CA GLY A 52 3.69 13.57 19.64
C GLY A 52 2.23 13.32 20.06
N TYR A 53 1.96 13.34 21.37
CA TYR A 53 0.65 13.07 21.97
C TYR A 53 0.41 14.03 23.16
N ASP A 54 -0.84 14.14 23.59
CA ASP A 54 -1.23 14.79 24.85
C ASP A 54 -1.73 13.74 25.86
N VAL A 55 -1.80 14.12 27.15
CA VAL A 55 -2.32 13.27 28.22
C VAL A 55 -3.54 13.95 28.82
N ILE A 56 -4.72 13.35 28.65
CA ILE A 56 -5.99 13.84 29.22
C ILE A 56 -6.54 12.75 30.14
N ASN A 57 -6.70 13.06 31.42
CA ASN A 57 -7.17 12.10 32.44
C ASN A 57 -6.37 10.79 32.48
N GLY A 58 -5.05 10.85 32.25
CA GLY A 58 -4.17 9.68 32.24
C GLY A 58 -4.20 8.86 30.93
N VAL A 59 -4.96 9.29 29.92
CA VAL A 59 -5.04 8.64 28.61
C VAL A 59 -4.21 9.42 27.59
N HIS A 60 -3.40 8.71 26.81
CA HIS A 60 -2.67 9.28 25.68
C HIS A 60 -3.63 9.56 24.52
N VAL A 61 -3.67 10.79 24.02
CA VAL A 61 -4.54 11.21 22.92
C VAL A 61 -3.72 11.85 21.79
N PRO A 62 -4.21 11.83 20.54
CA PRO A 62 -3.50 12.40 19.41
C PRO A 62 -3.18 13.88 19.57
N LYS A 63 -2.05 14.32 18.98
CA LYS A 63 -1.62 15.72 19.02
C LYS A 63 -1.14 16.23 17.68
N SER A 64 -1.43 17.51 17.42
CA SER A 64 -0.89 18.23 16.27
C SER A 64 0.34 19.05 16.64
N LEU A 65 1.46 18.80 15.97
CA LEU A 65 2.71 19.52 16.08
C LEU A 65 2.96 20.39 14.85
N LYS A 66 3.69 21.49 15.05
CA LYS A 66 4.21 22.35 13.98
C LYS A 66 5.71 22.42 14.15
N ILE A 67 6.45 21.78 13.25
CA ILE A 67 7.91 21.74 13.28
C ILE A 67 8.41 22.48 12.04
N GLY A 68 9.20 23.53 12.25
CA GLY A 68 9.76 24.35 11.20
C GLY A 68 11.23 24.04 10.92
N MET A 69 11.66 24.29 9.68
CA MET A 69 13.05 24.29 9.23
C MET A 69 13.57 25.73 9.21
N TYR A 70 14.62 26.02 9.97
CA TYR A 70 15.15 27.37 10.15
C TYR A 70 16.64 27.46 9.85
N LYS A 71 17.07 28.56 9.22
CA LYS A 71 18.49 28.92 9.19
C LYS A 71 18.89 29.56 10.52
N LYS A 72 19.90 29.00 11.19
CA LYS A 72 20.51 29.59 12.40
C LYS A 72 22.03 29.40 12.40
N LYS A 73 22.69 30.05 13.36
CA LYS A 73 24.08 29.79 13.72
C LYS A 73 24.13 28.70 14.78
N TRP A 74 25.03 27.74 14.64
CA TRP A 74 25.23 26.63 15.57
C TRP A 74 26.72 26.45 15.86
N LYS A 75 27.06 26.18 17.12
CA LYS A 75 28.45 26.08 17.56
C LYS A 75 28.82 24.64 17.87
N PHE A 76 29.41 23.97 16.88
CA PHE A 76 29.80 22.56 16.98
C PHE A 76 30.95 22.32 17.97
N HIS A 77 31.86 23.28 18.16
CA HIS A 77 32.96 23.17 19.09
C HIS A 77 33.23 24.53 19.76
N ARG A 78 33.63 24.56 21.03
CA ARG A 78 33.89 25.81 21.77
C ARG A 78 34.90 26.71 21.07
N ASP A 79 35.91 26.10 20.46
CA ASP A 79 37.03 26.81 19.84
C ASP A 79 36.85 26.96 18.30
N LEU A 80 35.69 26.57 17.76
CA LEU A 80 35.30 26.79 16.36
C LEU A 80 34.28 27.96 16.28
N PRO A 81 34.39 28.88 15.31
CA PRO A 81 33.33 29.85 15.06
C PRO A 81 31.99 29.18 14.73
N ALA A 82 30.88 29.88 14.96
CA ALA A 82 29.55 29.30 14.73
C ALA A 82 29.24 29.15 13.23
N SER A 83 28.89 27.93 12.82
CA SER A 83 28.51 27.55 11.47
C SER A 83 27.08 28.00 11.14
N GLU A 84 26.81 28.37 9.89
CA GLU A 84 25.42 28.42 9.41
C GLU A 84 24.89 26.99 9.24
N VAL A 85 23.67 26.73 9.71
CA VAL A 85 23.01 25.42 9.62
C VAL A 85 21.51 25.58 9.31
N PHE A 86 20.91 24.50 8.82
CA PHE A 86 19.46 24.32 8.79
C PHE A 86 19.05 23.39 9.93
N ALA A 87 18.06 23.82 10.71
CA ALA A 87 17.69 23.19 11.97
C ALA A 87 16.18 23.01 12.07
N TYR A 88 15.75 21.86 12.60
CA TYR A 88 14.35 21.61 12.93
C TYR A 88 14.01 22.14 14.32
N GLY A 89 12.81 22.72 14.50
CA GLY A 89 12.29 23.11 15.81
C GLY A 89 10.89 23.68 15.76
N THR A 90 10.25 23.89 16.92
CA THR A 90 8.93 24.54 17.01
C THR A 90 8.97 26.03 16.69
N SER A 91 10.15 26.64 16.79
CA SER A 91 10.44 28.02 16.45
C SER A 91 11.92 28.16 16.05
N ARG A 92 12.31 29.29 15.47
CA ARG A 92 13.72 29.59 15.17
C ARG A 92 14.64 29.53 16.40
N HIS A 93 14.11 29.89 17.57
CA HIS A 93 14.87 29.95 18.82
C HIS A 93 15.12 28.54 19.39
N THR A 94 14.08 27.70 19.34
CA THR A 94 14.09 26.33 19.84
C THR A 94 14.65 25.31 18.85
N ALA A 95 14.95 25.72 17.61
CA ALA A 95 15.52 24.84 16.61
C ALA A 95 16.96 24.42 16.95
N THR A 96 17.28 23.14 16.80
CA THR A 96 18.57 22.54 17.13
C THR A 96 19.10 21.71 15.96
N VAL A 97 20.40 21.36 16.00
CA VAL A 97 20.99 20.35 15.12
C VAL A 97 21.63 19.27 15.99
N PRO A 98 21.15 18.01 15.98
CA PRO A 98 19.93 17.53 15.31
C PRO A 98 18.66 18.25 15.79
N GLY A 99 17.53 18.01 15.12
CA GLY A 99 16.22 18.47 15.58
C GLY A 99 15.81 17.87 16.93
N PRO A 100 14.70 18.36 17.51
CA PRO A 100 14.14 17.80 18.74
C PRO A 100 13.84 16.30 18.59
N THR A 101 14.04 15.53 19.65
CA THR A 101 13.56 14.14 19.71
C THR A 101 12.04 14.15 19.83
N ILE A 102 11.34 13.53 18.89
CA ILE A 102 9.88 13.38 18.94
C ILE A 102 9.56 12.04 19.59
N GLU A 103 8.77 12.04 20.65
CA GLU A 103 8.35 10.85 21.38
C GLU A 103 6.89 10.53 21.11
N ALA A 104 6.62 9.33 20.64
CA ALA A 104 5.30 8.83 20.30
C ALA A 104 4.94 7.61 21.15
N ILE A 105 3.65 7.34 21.26
CA ILE A 105 3.10 6.15 21.90
C ILE A 105 2.51 5.26 20.81
N TYR A 106 2.76 3.95 20.92
CA TYR A 106 2.19 2.96 20.04
C TYR A 106 0.67 3.14 19.88
N GLY A 107 0.21 3.22 18.62
CA GLY A 107 -1.20 3.34 18.26
C GLY A 107 -1.86 4.68 18.61
N VAL A 108 -1.10 5.69 19.03
CA VAL A 108 -1.59 7.05 19.23
C VAL A 108 -1.12 7.92 18.08
N ASP A 109 -2.05 8.48 17.31
CA ASP A 109 -1.73 9.27 16.13
C ASP A 109 -0.93 10.55 16.47
N SER A 110 0.08 10.85 15.66
CA SER A 110 0.81 12.14 15.66
C SER A 110 0.54 12.86 14.35
N TYR A 111 0.11 14.12 14.41
CA TYR A 111 -0.07 14.96 13.23
C TYR A 111 1.02 16.04 13.17
N ILE A 112 1.91 16.02 12.18
CA ILE A 112 3.03 16.96 12.11
C ILE A 112 2.96 17.82 10.86
N THR A 113 2.75 19.13 11.03
CA THR A 113 2.91 20.10 9.95
C THR A 113 4.37 20.53 9.87
N TRP A 114 5.10 20.01 8.88
CA TRP A 114 6.47 20.42 8.56
C TRP A 114 6.48 21.75 7.80
N ARG A 115 7.14 22.78 8.34
CA ARG A 115 7.12 24.14 7.79
C ARG A 115 8.48 24.59 7.32
N ASN A 116 8.57 24.93 6.04
CA ASN A 116 9.81 25.49 5.51
C ASN A 116 9.87 27.01 5.76
N HIS A 117 10.85 27.45 6.57
CA HIS A 117 11.18 28.87 6.81
C HIS A 117 12.59 29.24 6.29
N LEU A 118 13.17 28.37 5.45
CA LEU A 118 14.53 28.53 4.93
C LEU A 118 14.63 29.73 3.96
N PRO A 119 15.84 30.27 3.74
CA PRO A 119 16.09 31.32 2.76
C PRO A 119 15.91 30.82 1.32
N SER A 120 16.08 31.71 0.35
CA SER A 120 15.97 31.38 -1.07
C SER A 120 17.22 30.74 -1.68
N LYS A 121 18.37 30.82 -1.00
CA LYS A 121 19.66 30.26 -1.44
C LYS A 121 20.15 29.28 -0.39
N HIS A 122 20.61 28.11 -0.82
CA HIS A 122 21.23 27.12 0.04
C HIS A 122 22.56 27.64 0.61
N ILE A 123 22.97 27.10 1.77
CA ILE A 123 24.23 27.48 2.44
C ILE A 123 25.44 26.67 1.97
N LEU A 124 25.20 25.54 1.31
CA LEU A 124 26.20 24.65 0.72
C LEU A 124 26.08 24.66 -0.81
N PRO A 125 27.17 24.39 -1.55
CA PRO A 125 27.12 24.17 -3.00
C PRO A 125 26.24 22.97 -3.33
N TRP A 126 25.62 22.98 -4.51
CA TRP A 126 24.92 21.82 -5.06
C TRP A 126 25.04 21.82 -6.58
N ASP A 127 25.15 20.63 -7.14
CA ASP A 127 25.38 20.45 -8.57
C ASP A 127 24.08 20.68 -9.37
N PRO A 128 24.04 21.65 -10.30
CA PRO A 128 22.87 21.91 -11.12
C PRO A 128 22.68 20.91 -12.28
N SER A 129 23.66 20.04 -12.58
CA SER A 129 23.55 19.03 -13.65
C SER A 129 22.82 17.77 -13.20
N ILE A 130 22.63 17.58 -11.89
CA ILE A 130 21.81 16.51 -11.33
C ILE A 130 20.34 16.96 -11.35
N PRO A 131 19.39 16.09 -11.76
CA PRO A 131 17.97 16.35 -11.58
C PRO A 131 17.65 16.66 -10.11
N ILE A 132 17.16 17.87 -9.89
CA ILE A 132 16.90 18.42 -8.57
C ILE A 132 15.44 18.85 -8.47
N ALA A 133 14.92 18.76 -7.25
CA ALA A 133 13.73 19.49 -6.85
C ALA A 133 13.94 20.97 -7.20
N THR A 134 13.16 21.49 -8.15
CA THR A 134 13.26 22.88 -8.57
C THR A 134 11.90 23.47 -8.83
N THR A 135 11.77 24.76 -8.52
CA THR A 135 10.62 25.55 -8.94
C THR A 135 10.84 26.09 -10.35
N THR A 136 9.77 26.39 -11.09
CA THR A 136 9.82 27.09 -12.38
C THR A 136 10.66 28.38 -12.35
N PHE A 137 10.74 29.04 -11.19
CA PHE A 137 11.49 30.28 -11.00
C PHE A 137 12.86 30.11 -10.33
N LYS A 138 13.32 28.88 -10.09
CA LYS A 138 14.53 28.52 -9.30
C LYS A 138 14.65 29.31 -7.98
N LYS A 139 13.54 29.54 -7.27
CA LYS A 139 13.48 30.31 -6.03
C LYS A 139 12.96 29.48 -4.87
N GLY A 140 13.69 29.53 -3.75
CA GLY A 140 13.36 28.78 -2.53
C GLY A 140 14.09 27.44 -2.51
N ILE A 141 14.41 26.97 -1.30
CA ILE A 141 15.02 25.65 -1.09
C ILE A 141 13.89 24.65 -0.90
N PRO A 142 13.73 23.66 -1.81
CA PRO A 142 12.80 22.55 -1.62
C PRO A 142 13.21 21.65 -0.47
N THR A 143 12.21 21.19 0.27
CA THR A 143 12.35 20.28 1.41
C THR A 143 11.17 19.33 1.46
N VAL A 144 11.39 18.11 1.92
CA VAL A 144 10.35 17.12 2.27
C VAL A 144 10.89 16.28 3.41
N VAL A 145 10.06 15.93 4.39
CA VAL A 145 10.53 15.18 5.56
C VAL A 145 10.15 13.73 5.42
N HIS A 146 11.12 12.83 5.45
CA HIS A 146 10.90 11.40 5.58
C HIS A 146 11.06 10.97 7.03
N LEU A 147 10.12 10.15 7.54
CA LEU A 147 10.27 9.45 8.82
C LEU A 147 10.85 8.07 8.55
N HIS A 148 12.18 7.96 8.62
CA HIS A 148 12.92 6.73 8.37
C HIS A 148 12.55 5.64 9.36
N GLY A 149 12.05 4.53 8.82
CA GLY A 149 11.55 3.39 9.58
C GLY A 149 10.08 3.52 10.02
N GLY A 150 9.40 4.61 9.63
CA GLY A 150 7.95 4.75 9.79
C GLY A 150 7.17 3.81 8.87
N ILE A 151 6.04 3.31 9.36
CA ILE A 151 5.02 2.57 8.61
C ILE A 151 3.81 3.50 8.53
N ASP A 152 3.84 4.39 7.55
CA ASP A 152 2.86 5.47 7.40
C ASP A 152 2.38 5.59 5.96
N GLU A 153 1.25 6.26 5.74
CA GLU A 153 0.63 6.45 4.42
C GLU A 153 1.59 7.12 3.41
N PRO A 154 1.46 6.85 2.09
CA PRO A 154 2.37 7.36 1.07
C PRO A 154 2.52 8.90 1.07
N GLN A 155 1.44 9.61 1.42
CA GLN A 155 1.40 11.07 1.46
C GLN A 155 2.19 11.66 2.64
N SER A 156 2.40 10.87 3.69
CA SER A 156 3.11 11.21 4.93
C SER A 156 4.47 10.52 5.05
N ASP A 157 4.83 9.68 4.08
CA ASP A 157 6.12 8.99 4.02
C ASP A 157 7.28 9.95 3.67
N GLY A 158 7.01 11.01 2.90
CA GLY A 158 8.04 11.96 2.50
C GLY A 158 8.72 11.63 1.17
N HIS A 159 7.94 11.13 0.20
CA HIS A 159 8.39 10.88 -1.16
C HIS A 159 9.20 12.05 -1.73
N SER A 160 10.31 11.77 -2.42
CA SER A 160 11.31 12.78 -2.79
C SER A 160 10.81 13.90 -3.73
N GLU A 161 9.80 13.59 -4.56
CA GLU A 161 9.07 14.54 -5.41
C GLU A 161 7.87 15.24 -4.71
N ALA A 162 7.58 14.92 -3.45
CA ALA A 162 6.58 15.60 -2.61
C ALA A 162 7.20 16.80 -1.86
N TRP A 163 8.23 17.42 -2.43
CA TRP A 163 8.90 18.57 -1.83
C TRP A 163 8.03 19.83 -1.82
N PHE A 164 8.33 20.74 -0.90
CA PHE A 164 7.75 22.06 -0.84
C PHE A 164 8.79 23.10 -0.44
N THR A 165 8.59 24.33 -0.87
CA THR A 165 9.45 25.47 -0.56
C THR A 165 8.86 26.30 0.58
N LYS A 166 9.57 27.37 0.94
CA LYS A 166 9.20 28.31 2.01
C LYS A 166 7.70 28.64 2.00
N HIS A 167 7.05 28.45 3.14
CA HIS A 167 5.61 28.67 3.34
C HIS A 167 4.69 27.90 2.38
N PHE A 168 5.13 26.73 1.87
CA PHE A 168 4.40 25.93 0.89
C PHE A 168 4.10 26.68 -0.42
N LYS A 169 4.91 27.70 -0.76
CA LYS A 169 4.64 28.57 -1.91
C LYS A 169 4.67 27.83 -3.23
N HIS A 170 5.63 26.93 -3.37
CA HIS A 170 5.79 26.01 -4.49
C HIS A 170 6.00 24.61 -3.94
N HIS A 171 5.54 23.61 -4.67
CA HIS A 171 5.63 22.21 -4.29
C HIS A 171 5.89 21.34 -5.52
N GLY A 172 6.40 20.14 -5.29
CA GLY A 172 6.64 19.14 -6.31
C GLY A 172 5.35 18.46 -6.78
N PRO A 173 5.43 17.66 -7.85
CA PRO A 173 4.27 17.06 -8.51
C PRO A 173 3.56 16.02 -7.65
N LYS A 174 4.27 15.40 -6.70
CA LYS A 174 3.76 14.34 -5.83
C LYS A 174 3.34 14.84 -4.43
N TRP A 175 3.34 16.16 -4.23
CA TRP A 175 2.95 16.76 -2.95
C TRP A 175 1.42 16.84 -2.82
N THR A 176 0.89 16.22 -1.77
CA THR A 176 -0.57 16.07 -1.56
C THR A 176 -1.06 16.68 -0.24
N THR A 177 -0.23 16.72 0.81
CA THR A 177 -0.62 17.21 2.14
C THR A 177 0.42 18.11 2.82
N LYS A 178 -0.06 19.04 3.65
CA LYS A 178 0.76 19.91 4.52
C LYS A 178 1.10 19.26 5.85
N THR A 179 0.20 18.42 6.34
CA THR A 179 0.30 17.82 7.67
C THR A 179 0.42 16.33 7.48
N TYR A 180 1.51 15.78 7.98
CA TYR A 180 1.81 14.37 7.90
C TYR A 180 1.11 13.67 9.07
N HIS A 181 0.47 12.55 8.79
CA HIS A 181 -0.17 11.70 9.77
C HIS A 181 0.73 10.49 10.01
N TYR A 182 1.24 10.39 11.23
CA TYR A 182 1.99 9.22 11.69
C TYR A 182 1.10 8.39 12.61
N HIS A 183 0.77 7.18 12.19
CA HIS A 183 -0.14 6.30 12.95
C HIS A 183 0.52 5.75 14.22
N ASN A 184 1.85 5.65 14.20
CA ASN A 184 2.65 5.02 15.25
C ASN A 184 2.19 3.57 15.55
N TYR A 185 1.56 2.91 14.58
CA TYR A 185 1.00 1.57 14.70
C TYR A 185 1.99 0.51 14.17
N GLN A 186 3.16 0.46 14.81
CA GLN A 186 4.28 -0.42 14.46
C GLN A 186 5.04 -0.87 15.71
N HIS A 187 6.06 -1.71 15.55
CA HIS A 187 6.89 -2.12 16.68
C HIS A 187 7.57 -0.93 17.38
N PRO A 188 7.77 -0.97 18.72
CA PRO A 188 8.49 0.08 19.44
C PRO A 188 9.95 0.10 18.99
N GLY A 189 10.51 1.29 18.83
CA GLY A 189 11.77 1.44 18.12
C GLY A 189 12.34 2.85 18.12
N THR A 190 13.54 2.96 17.54
CA THR A 190 14.22 4.24 17.32
C THR A 190 14.24 4.51 15.83
N MET A 191 13.44 5.47 15.42
CA MET A 191 13.39 6.01 14.07
C MET A 191 14.08 7.36 14.05
N TRP A 192 14.20 7.94 12.87
CA TRP A 192 14.72 9.29 12.70
C TRP A 192 14.02 9.96 11.53
N TYR A 193 13.92 11.28 11.58
CA TYR A 193 13.33 12.05 10.51
C TYR A 193 14.39 12.94 9.87
N HIS A 194 14.40 13.02 8.54
CA HIS A 194 15.37 13.81 7.80
C HIS A 194 14.78 14.34 6.51
N ASP A 195 15.48 15.29 5.87
CA ASP A 195 15.05 15.76 4.55
C ASP A 195 15.27 14.69 3.46
N HIS A 196 14.36 14.60 2.49
CA HIS A 196 14.40 13.62 1.39
C HIS A 196 14.17 14.27 0.01
N ALA A 197 14.41 15.58 -0.14
CA ALA A 197 14.06 16.29 -1.36
C ALA A 197 14.91 15.83 -2.56
N MET A 198 14.26 15.54 -3.69
CA MET A 198 14.90 15.08 -4.93
C MET A 198 16.18 15.87 -5.26
N GLY A 199 17.30 15.16 -5.38
CA GLY A 199 18.62 15.71 -5.71
C GLY A 199 19.24 16.66 -4.66
N LEU A 200 18.54 16.95 -3.55
CA LEU A 200 18.98 17.86 -2.49
C LEU A 200 19.15 17.18 -1.13
N THR A 201 18.69 15.93 -0.95
CA THR A 201 18.84 15.14 0.29
C THR A 201 20.23 15.27 0.90
N ARG A 202 21.29 15.04 0.11
CA ARG A 202 22.69 15.10 0.59
C ARG A 202 23.06 16.45 1.22
N VAL A 203 22.64 17.55 0.58
CA VAL A 203 23.02 18.91 1.02
C VAL A 203 22.11 19.41 2.14
N ASN A 204 20.83 19.00 2.14
CA ASN A 204 19.87 19.34 3.19
C ASN A 204 20.19 18.61 4.51
N ILE A 205 20.57 17.33 4.44
CA ILE A 205 21.08 16.56 5.60
C ILE A 205 22.42 17.15 6.07
N LEU A 206 23.36 17.41 5.14
CA LEU A 206 24.66 17.98 5.48
C LEU A 206 24.52 19.35 6.19
N ALA A 207 23.55 20.17 5.76
CA ALA A 207 23.19 21.44 6.38
C ALA A 207 22.58 21.29 7.79
N GLY A 208 22.02 20.13 8.15
CA GLY A 208 21.58 19.80 9.51
C GLY A 208 20.12 19.31 9.66
N LEU A 209 19.39 19.07 8.57
CA LEU A 209 17.99 18.64 8.61
C LEU A 209 17.85 17.13 8.91
N MET A 210 18.05 16.78 10.18
CA MET A 210 17.89 15.42 10.73
C MET A 210 17.47 15.49 12.21
N GLY A 211 16.74 14.50 12.73
CA GLY A 211 16.36 14.41 14.14
C GLY A 211 15.83 13.03 14.53
N ALA A 212 15.71 12.74 15.81
CA ALA A 212 15.29 11.42 16.30
C ALA A 212 13.77 11.33 16.52
N TYR A 213 13.19 10.15 16.29
CA TYR A 213 11.78 9.85 16.57
C TYR A 213 11.70 8.51 17.30
N VAL A 214 11.02 8.44 18.45
CA VAL A 214 10.97 7.23 19.28
C VAL A 214 9.52 6.83 19.51
N ILE A 215 9.12 5.64 19.06
CA ILE A 215 7.84 5.03 19.42
C ILE A 215 8.07 4.17 20.66
N GLN A 216 7.33 4.48 21.72
CA GLN A 216 7.32 3.73 22.97
C GLN A 216 6.06 2.87 23.05
N GLN A 217 6.19 1.68 23.60
CA GLN A 217 5.05 0.81 23.88
C GLN A 217 5.10 0.36 25.35
N PRO A 218 4.63 1.18 26.30
CA PRO A 218 4.84 0.96 27.74
C PRO A 218 4.35 -0.39 28.26
N ASN A 219 3.27 -0.92 27.71
CA ASN A 219 2.69 -2.23 28.05
C ASN A 219 3.54 -3.43 27.58
N VAL A 220 4.37 -3.26 26.54
CA VAL A 220 5.27 -4.30 26.03
C VAL A 220 6.69 -4.11 26.55
N GLU A 221 7.21 -2.88 26.56
CA GLU A 221 8.56 -2.57 27.03
C GLU A 221 8.65 -2.52 28.56
N GLY A 222 7.59 -2.14 29.27
CA GLY A 222 7.56 -2.02 30.73
C GLY A 222 7.92 -3.31 31.47
N PRO A 223 7.29 -4.47 31.13
CA PRO A 223 7.63 -5.76 31.73
C PRO A 223 9.08 -6.22 31.51
N LEU A 224 9.77 -5.72 30.48
CA LEU A 224 11.18 -6.04 30.24
C LEU A 224 12.10 -5.40 31.29
N GLY A 225 11.62 -4.39 32.01
CA GLY A 225 12.40 -3.67 33.01
C GLY A 225 13.67 -3.03 32.43
N LEU A 226 13.66 -2.69 31.14
CA LEU A 226 14.78 -2.03 30.46
C LEU A 226 15.09 -0.68 31.11
N ILE A 227 16.29 -0.18 30.90
CA ILE A 227 16.70 1.15 31.36
C ILE A 227 15.81 2.20 30.70
N TYR A 228 15.20 3.05 31.52
CA TYR A 228 14.23 4.07 31.14
C TYR A 228 14.55 5.41 31.80
N GLY A 229 13.83 6.46 31.39
CA GLY A 229 13.97 7.81 31.92
C GLY A 229 14.92 8.68 31.11
N GLU A 230 14.68 9.99 31.13
CA GLU A 230 15.36 10.94 30.24
C GLU A 230 16.88 11.00 30.43
N GLU A 231 17.35 10.76 31.65
CA GLU A 231 18.77 10.76 32.01
C GLU A 231 19.50 9.52 31.47
N TYR A 232 18.83 8.37 31.41
CA TYR A 232 19.45 7.06 31.16
C TYR A 232 19.11 6.42 29.83
N ASP A 233 18.00 6.83 29.18
CA ASP A 233 17.62 6.41 27.83
C ASP A 233 17.77 7.60 26.86
N ARG A 234 18.88 7.63 26.13
CA ARG A 234 19.30 8.83 25.36
C ARG A 234 19.56 8.52 23.88
N PRO A 235 19.03 9.34 22.95
CA PRO A 235 19.43 9.31 21.56
C PRO A 235 20.83 9.92 21.37
N LEU A 236 21.65 9.21 20.60
CA LEU A 236 22.96 9.66 20.14
C LEU A 236 22.93 9.70 18.61
N VAL A 237 22.68 10.88 18.05
CA VAL A 237 22.72 11.09 16.60
C VAL A 237 24.15 11.46 16.22
N VAL A 238 24.80 10.57 15.48
CA VAL A 238 26.21 10.64 15.10
C VAL A 238 26.31 10.98 13.62
N PHE A 239 27.12 11.98 13.28
CA PHE A 239 27.36 12.39 11.90
C PHE A 239 28.72 13.09 11.78
N ASP A 240 29.27 13.20 10.57
CA ASP A 240 30.59 13.78 10.33
C ASP A 240 30.51 15.09 9.53
N ARG A 241 31.40 16.05 9.83
CA ARG A 241 31.47 17.34 9.13
C ARG A 241 32.91 17.81 8.95
N GLY A 242 33.18 18.43 7.80
CA GLY A 242 34.35 19.28 7.58
C GLY A 242 34.00 20.74 7.87
N PHE A 243 34.99 21.53 8.24
CA PHE A 243 34.83 22.96 8.52
C PHE A 243 35.91 23.80 7.84
N ARG A 244 35.55 25.03 7.48
CA ARG A 244 36.52 26.08 7.13
C ARG A 244 37.01 26.80 8.38
N SER A 245 38.10 27.55 8.25
CA SER A 245 38.64 28.37 9.34
C SER A 245 37.64 29.39 9.91
N ASP A 246 36.69 29.87 9.09
CA ASP A 246 35.60 30.76 9.51
C ASP A 246 34.43 30.04 10.22
N GLY A 247 34.55 28.72 10.42
CA GLY A 247 33.56 27.85 11.03
C GLY A 247 32.44 27.41 10.09
N SER A 248 32.37 27.86 8.84
CA SER A 248 31.36 27.36 7.89
C SER A 248 31.58 25.87 7.58
N ILE A 249 30.49 25.16 7.29
CA ILE A 249 30.56 23.74 6.91
C ILE A 249 31.27 23.65 5.56
N TYR A 250 32.30 22.81 5.50
CA TYR A 250 33.02 22.50 4.27
C TYR A 250 32.28 21.41 3.49
N MET A 251 32.10 21.69 2.21
CA MET A 251 31.79 20.72 1.17
C MET A 251 32.60 21.11 -0.06
N ASN A 252 33.21 20.14 -0.73
CA ASN A 252 33.95 20.41 -1.94
C ASN A 252 32.99 20.94 -3.02
N SER A 253 33.35 22.05 -3.63
CA SER A 253 32.57 22.69 -4.71
C SER A 253 33.00 22.23 -6.10
N THR A 254 33.96 21.31 -6.18
CA THR A 254 34.46 20.72 -7.42
C THR A 254 34.22 19.22 -7.40
N GLY A 255 33.48 18.72 -8.39
CA GLY A 255 33.19 17.31 -8.51
C GLY A 255 34.39 16.46 -8.93
N ASN A 256 34.30 15.14 -8.82
CA ASN A 256 35.36 14.23 -9.27
C ASN A 256 35.52 14.24 -10.80
N ASN A 257 34.41 14.42 -11.51
CA ASN A 257 34.39 14.67 -12.95
C ASN A 257 33.73 16.03 -13.25
N PRO A 258 34.45 17.16 -13.12
CA PRO A 258 33.89 18.50 -13.28
C PRO A 258 33.28 18.78 -14.66
N SER A 259 33.68 18.01 -15.68
CA SER A 259 33.16 18.17 -17.05
C SER A 259 31.74 17.62 -17.22
N ILE A 260 31.35 16.64 -16.39
CA ILE A 260 30.01 16.03 -16.38
C ILE A 260 29.20 16.59 -15.20
N HIS A 261 29.81 16.54 -14.02
CA HIS A 261 29.25 17.01 -12.77
C HIS A 261 30.19 18.03 -12.12
N PRO A 262 29.96 19.34 -12.34
CA PRO A 262 30.85 20.39 -11.87
C PRO A 262 31.13 20.37 -10.36
N GLN A 263 30.19 19.90 -9.53
CA GLN A 263 30.25 19.99 -8.07
C GLN A 263 29.94 18.67 -7.34
N TRP A 264 29.46 17.63 -8.03
CA TRP A 264 29.07 16.38 -7.38
C TRP A 264 30.26 15.46 -7.10
N GLN A 265 30.22 14.82 -5.93
CA GLN A 265 31.15 13.77 -5.52
C GLN A 265 30.37 12.54 -5.03
N PRO A 266 30.88 11.32 -5.31
CA PRO A 266 30.25 10.05 -4.91
C PRO A 266 30.00 9.90 -3.42
N GLU A 267 30.94 10.40 -2.60
CA GLU A 267 30.82 10.40 -1.14
C GLU A 267 31.15 11.76 -0.52
N TYR A 268 30.81 11.89 0.78
CA TYR A 268 31.26 12.98 1.62
C TYR A 268 31.82 12.39 2.91
N PHE A 269 33.05 12.78 3.23
CA PHE A 269 33.73 12.42 4.46
C PHE A 269 34.20 13.68 5.17
N GLY A 270 33.62 13.94 6.33
CA GLY A 270 34.11 14.94 7.27
C GLY A 270 35.05 14.31 8.28
N ASP A 271 36.07 15.05 8.70
CA ASP A 271 37.02 14.58 9.70
C ASP A 271 36.54 14.84 11.15
N ALA A 272 35.63 15.80 11.37
CA ALA A 272 35.07 16.03 12.70
C ALA A 272 33.84 15.15 12.94
N ILE A 273 33.94 14.27 13.94
CA ILE A 273 32.78 13.46 14.36
C ILE A 273 31.93 14.25 15.35
N ILE A 274 30.66 14.38 15.01
CA ILE A 274 29.66 15.13 15.75
C ILE A 274 28.69 14.16 16.41
N VAL A 275 28.42 14.37 17.70
CA VAL A 275 27.34 13.68 18.42
C VAL A 275 26.40 14.73 19.00
N ASN A 276 25.12 14.65 18.66
CA ASN A 276 24.08 15.60 19.09
C ASN A 276 24.46 17.08 18.85
N GLY A 277 25.18 17.36 17.76
CA GLY A 277 25.54 18.74 17.39
C GLY A 277 26.82 19.27 18.03
N LYS A 278 27.60 18.45 18.75
CA LYS A 278 28.92 18.80 19.28
C LYS A 278 30.02 17.91 18.71
N ALA A 279 31.17 18.50 18.37
CA ALA A 279 32.34 17.79 17.92
C ALA A 279 33.06 17.14 19.12
N TRP A 280 33.29 15.83 19.04
CA TRP A 280 33.91 15.01 20.09
C TRP A 280 33.48 15.37 21.52
N PRO A 281 32.17 15.31 21.86
CA PRO A 281 31.72 15.75 23.16
C PRO A 281 32.17 14.79 24.26
N TYR A 282 32.13 15.25 25.50
CA TYR A 282 32.15 14.37 26.66
C TYR A 282 30.77 14.30 27.32
N MET A 283 30.49 13.20 28.02
CA MET A 283 29.29 13.03 28.83
C MET A 283 29.71 12.54 30.22
N ASN A 284 29.31 13.28 31.25
CA ASN A 284 29.41 12.79 32.63
C ASN A 284 28.35 11.70 32.83
N VAL A 285 28.77 10.52 33.25
CA VAL A 285 27.90 9.37 33.49
C VAL A 285 28.08 8.88 34.91
N LYS A 286 26.98 8.43 35.50
CA LYS A 286 26.99 7.76 36.79
C LYS A 286 27.49 6.33 36.60
N ARG A 287 28.03 5.72 37.66
CA ARG A 287 28.51 4.32 37.63
C ARG A 287 27.33 3.32 37.62
N ARG A 288 26.60 3.26 36.50
CA ARG A 288 25.40 2.43 36.25
C ARG A 288 25.23 2.14 34.76
N LYS A 289 24.24 1.32 34.39
CA LYS A 289 23.91 1.07 32.97
C LYS A 289 23.10 2.23 32.36
N TYR A 290 23.32 2.46 31.07
CA TYR A 290 22.60 3.41 30.22
C TYR A 290 22.05 2.69 28.98
N ARG A 291 20.93 3.17 28.43
CA ARG A 291 20.39 2.81 27.11
C ARG A 291 20.71 3.94 26.14
N PHE A 292 21.53 3.66 25.14
CA PHE A 292 21.84 4.61 24.07
C PHE A 292 21.17 4.18 22.78
N ARG A 293 20.46 5.12 22.14
CA ARG A 293 19.80 4.93 20.85
C ARG A 293 20.64 5.59 19.78
N ILE A 294 21.59 4.82 19.23
CA ILE A 294 22.62 5.35 18.33
C ILE A 294 22.06 5.42 16.90
N ILE A 295 22.08 6.60 16.30
CA ILE A 295 21.60 6.84 14.93
C ILE A 295 22.79 7.34 14.11
N ASN A 296 23.15 6.63 13.05
CA ASN A 296 24.13 7.13 12.08
C ASN A 296 23.40 8.02 11.05
N ALA A 297 23.64 9.33 11.14
CA ALA A 297 23.11 10.35 10.24
C ALA A 297 24.22 10.99 9.37
N SER A 298 25.36 10.30 9.22
CA SER A 298 26.40 10.68 8.26
C SER A 298 25.93 10.52 6.82
N ASN A 299 26.54 11.30 5.92
CA ASN A 299 26.27 11.20 4.49
C ASN A 299 26.84 9.90 3.90
N ALA A 300 28.09 9.55 4.18
CA ALA A 300 28.67 8.32 3.63
C ALA A 300 29.41 7.45 4.66
N ARG A 301 29.79 8.03 5.80
CA ARG A 301 30.63 7.36 6.79
C ARG A 301 29.89 6.22 7.48
N PHE A 302 30.49 5.02 7.45
CA PHE A 302 30.12 3.91 8.30
C PHE A 302 30.86 4.01 9.65
N PHE A 303 30.16 3.70 10.72
CA PHE A 303 30.74 3.65 12.06
C PHE A 303 30.69 2.26 12.63
N LYS A 304 31.63 2.01 13.53
CA LYS A 304 31.86 0.71 14.09
C LYS A 304 32.25 0.90 15.57
N PHE A 305 31.28 1.04 16.47
CA PHE A 305 31.56 1.61 17.80
C PHE A 305 32.26 0.65 18.77
N VAL A 306 33.31 1.13 19.46
CA VAL A 306 34.01 0.42 20.55
C VAL A 306 34.37 1.37 21.69
N PHE A 307 34.44 0.84 22.92
CA PHE A 307 35.05 1.55 24.02
C PHE A 307 36.56 1.27 24.07
N THR A 308 37.37 2.32 24.25
CA THR A 308 38.84 2.20 24.29
C THR A 308 39.36 1.42 25.51
N ASN A 309 38.51 1.19 26.52
CA ASN A 309 38.82 0.38 27.70
C ASN A 309 38.34 -1.08 27.56
N ASN A 310 37.96 -1.51 26.35
CA ASN A 310 37.44 -2.85 26.03
C ASN A 310 36.14 -3.23 26.76
N MET A 311 35.37 -2.25 27.28
CA MET A 311 34.00 -2.52 27.71
C MET A 311 33.15 -2.98 26.53
N SER A 312 32.26 -3.94 26.78
CA SER A 312 31.33 -4.44 25.77
C SER A 312 30.02 -3.63 25.76
N PHE A 313 29.41 -3.56 24.58
CA PHE A 313 28.02 -3.15 24.43
C PHE A 313 27.10 -4.36 24.59
N ILE A 314 25.87 -4.12 25.05
CA ILE A 314 24.79 -5.10 24.96
C ILE A 314 23.77 -4.56 23.95
N HIS A 315 23.71 -5.17 22.78
CA HIS A 315 22.76 -4.80 21.73
C HIS A 315 21.38 -5.38 22.06
N VAL A 316 20.38 -4.50 22.23
CA VAL A 316 19.00 -4.87 22.59
C VAL A 316 17.96 -4.54 21.51
N ALA A 317 18.35 -3.86 20.44
CA ALA A 317 17.50 -3.52 19.31
C ALA A 317 18.35 -3.20 18.07
N SER A 318 17.79 -3.32 16.87
CA SER A 318 18.48 -3.03 15.61
C SER A 318 17.50 -2.74 14.47
N ASP A 319 17.67 -1.61 13.79
CA ASP A 319 17.07 -1.34 12.47
C ASP A 319 18.16 -1.23 11.39
N SER A 320 19.42 -1.08 11.80
CA SER A 320 20.57 -0.72 10.97
C SER A 320 21.77 -1.64 11.19
N ALA A 321 22.67 -1.66 10.21
CA ALA A 321 23.88 -2.45 10.23
C ALA A 321 24.98 -1.81 11.12
N TYR A 322 25.56 -2.59 12.03
CA TYR A 322 26.71 -2.19 12.86
C TYR A 322 27.80 -3.26 12.76
N HIS A 323 29.06 -2.85 12.72
CA HIS A 323 30.21 -3.76 12.71
C HIS A 323 30.99 -3.66 14.06
N GLU A 324 32.04 -4.47 14.27
CA GLU A 324 32.69 -4.74 15.59
C GLU A 324 34.00 -3.99 16.09
N THR A 325 34.59 -2.93 15.46
CA THR A 325 35.76 -2.05 15.84
C THR A 325 35.80 -0.66 15.14
N ASN A 326 36.12 0.52 15.75
CA ASN A 326 35.99 1.86 15.07
C ASN A 326 37.14 2.22 14.10
N ASP A 327 37.40 1.33 13.17
CA ASP A 327 38.51 1.35 12.22
C ASP A 327 38.03 1.19 10.77
N ALA A 328 36.73 1.41 10.52
CA ALA A 328 36.17 1.28 9.18
C ALA A 328 36.88 2.25 8.24
N VAL A 329 37.65 1.68 7.31
CA VAL A 329 38.27 2.45 6.24
C VAL A 329 37.20 3.14 5.40
N TYR A 330 37.55 4.27 4.79
CA TYR A 330 36.62 5.03 3.97
C TYR A 330 37.24 5.42 2.61
N PRO A 331 36.57 5.15 1.48
CA PRO A 331 35.30 4.40 1.31
C PRO A 331 35.36 2.96 1.86
N TYR A 332 34.25 2.43 2.38
CA TYR A 332 34.22 1.10 3.02
C TYR A 332 33.86 0.02 1.98
N PRO A 333 34.70 -1.02 1.77
CA PRO A 333 35.59 -1.61 2.76
C PRO A 333 37.10 -1.50 2.47
N SER A 334 37.52 -0.72 1.47
CA SER A 334 38.90 -0.74 0.91
C SER A 334 39.65 0.59 0.91
N GLY A 335 39.07 1.67 1.44
CA GLY A 335 39.63 3.01 1.40
C GLY A 335 40.70 3.31 2.47
N ASP A 336 40.84 4.59 2.81
CA ASP A 336 41.88 5.06 3.71
C ASP A 336 41.58 4.69 5.18
N PRO A 337 42.62 4.38 5.98
CA PRO A 337 42.46 4.18 7.41
C PRO A 337 41.97 5.44 8.11
N VAL A 338 41.24 5.25 9.22
CA VAL A 338 40.85 6.35 10.11
C VAL A 338 42.10 7.09 10.64
N ASN A 339 42.01 8.41 10.72
CA ASN A 339 43.03 9.27 11.32
C ASN A 339 42.73 9.49 12.82
N GLU A 340 43.58 10.27 13.49
CA GLU A 340 43.42 10.52 14.93
C GLU A 340 42.06 11.15 15.24
N GLU A 341 41.63 12.11 14.43
CA GLU A 341 40.42 12.90 14.59
C GLU A 341 39.15 12.07 14.35
N ASN A 342 39.06 11.36 13.23
CA ASN A 342 37.86 10.63 12.84
C ASN A 342 37.76 9.23 13.48
N SER A 343 38.81 8.75 14.14
CA SER A 343 38.77 7.55 15.00
C SER A 343 38.07 7.78 16.35
N LYS A 344 37.86 9.04 16.77
CA LYS A 344 37.22 9.39 18.06
C LYS A 344 35.79 9.87 17.84
N VAL A 345 34.89 9.45 18.73
CA VAL A 345 33.45 9.80 18.64
C VAL A 345 33.04 10.70 19.81
N MET A 346 33.15 10.20 21.04
CA MET A 346 32.84 10.94 22.26
C MET A 346 33.55 10.30 23.46
N LYS A 347 33.57 10.99 24.61
CA LYS A 347 34.17 10.51 25.85
C LYS A 347 33.13 10.38 26.97
N PHE A 348 33.10 9.24 27.64
CA PHE A 348 32.34 9.10 28.89
C PHE A 348 33.26 9.33 30.08
N ILE A 349 32.84 10.18 31.02
CA ILE A 349 33.52 10.44 32.29
C ILE A 349 32.68 9.78 33.38
N ILE A 350 33.18 8.69 33.95
CA ILE A 350 32.45 7.91 34.94
C ILE A 350 32.69 8.51 36.33
N ASN A 351 31.63 9.00 36.97
CA ASN A 351 31.67 9.53 38.32
C ASN A 351 31.98 8.43 39.35
N SER A 352 32.62 8.81 40.47
CA SER A 352 33.00 7.89 41.55
C SER A 352 31.79 7.32 42.29
N ASP A 353 30.70 8.08 42.37
CA ASP A 353 29.55 7.76 43.21
C ASP A 353 28.72 6.65 42.59
N HIS A 354 28.49 5.60 43.37
CA HIS A 354 27.72 4.44 42.96
C HIS A 354 26.23 4.68 43.26
N GLU A 355 25.39 4.64 42.22
CA GLU A 355 23.93 4.67 42.39
C GLU A 355 23.33 3.27 42.33
N VAL A 356 22.20 3.07 43.02
CA VAL A 356 21.41 1.85 42.89
C VAL A 356 20.87 1.79 41.46
N GLN A 357 21.22 0.73 40.74
CA GLN A 357 20.71 0.52 39.40
C GLN A 357 19.22 0.16 39.42
N THR A 358 18.41 1.01 38.80
CA THR A 358 17.02 0.72 38.45
C THR A 358 16.94 0.16 37.03
N GLY A 359 16.35 -1.02 36.85
CA GLY A 359 16.23 -1.72 35.56
C GLY A 359 17.34 -2.74 35.26
N HIS A 360 17.02 -3.73 34.43
CA HIS A 360 17.89 -4.83 34.04
C HIS A 360 17.80 -5.09 32.52
N ILE A 361 18.67 -5.97 32.00
CA ILE A 361 18.62 -6.39 30.60
C ILE A 361 18.25 -7.87 30.61
N PRO A 362 17.02 -8.24 30.19
CA PRO A 362 16.58 -9.62 30.21
C PRO A 362 17.29 -10.44 29.12
N HIS A 363 17.43 -11.75 29.35
CA HIS A 363 17.98 -12.67 28.35
C HIS A 363 17.07 -12.86 27.12
N LYS A 364 15.76 -12.57 27.27
CA LYS A 364 14.77 -12.58 26.19
C LYS A 364 14.14 -11.20 26.11
N LEU A 365 14.19 -10.62 24.91
CA LEU A 365 13.55 -9.35 24.56
C LEU A 365 12.24 -9.63 23.81
N ILE A 366 11.71 -8.64 23.10
CA ILE A 366 10.54 -8.81 22.24
C ILE A 366 10.88 -9.81 21.13
N THR A 367 10.04 -10.84 20.98
CA THR A 367 10.22 -11.88 19.96
C THR A 367 9.15 -11.70 18.89
N TYR A 368 9.59 -11.49 17.65
CA TYR A 368 8.71 -11.53 16.47
C TYR A 368 8.75 -12.90 15.82
N ARG A 369 7.73 -13.22 15.02
CA ARG A 369 7.75 -14.47 14.24
C ARG A 369 8.96 -14.47 13.30
N PRO A 370 9.71 -15.60 13.23
CA PRO A 370 10.77 -15.74 12.25
C PRO A 370 10.19 -15.71 10.82
N PRO A 371 10.99 -15.35 9.80
CA PRO A 371 10.54 -15.41 8.41
C PRO A 371 10.19 -16.84 8.01
N ASP A 372 9.01 -17.03 7.43
CA ASP A 372 8.68 -18.27 6.74
C ASP A 372 8.93 -18.09 5.24
N ILE A 373 10.09 -18.57 4.79
CA ILE A 373 10.55 -18.40 3.40
C ILE A 373 9.57 -19.06 2.40
N SER A 374 8.82 -20.08 2.82
CA SER A 374 7.83 -20.75 1.95
C SER A 374 6.65 -19.85 1.59
N THR A 375 6.42 -18.78 2.36
CA THR A 375 5.35 -17.80 2.09
C THR A 375 5.73 -16.72 1.09
N ALA A 376 6.97 -16.73 0.58
CA ALA A 376 7.41 -15.74 -0.39
C ALA A 376 6.65 -15.91 -1.72
N SER A 377 5.84 -14.91 -2.08
CA SER A 377 5.05 -14.93 -3.31
C SER A 377 5.86 -14.69 -4.57
N ASN A 378 7.06 -14.13 -4.43
CA ASN A 378 7.93 -13.82 -5.56
C ASN A 378 9.41 -13.80 -5.15
N THR A 379 10.30 -14.00 -6.12
CA THR A 379 11.74 -13.80 -6.00
C THR A 379 12.21 -12.73 -6.98
N ARG A 380 12.88 -11.68 -6.50
CA ARG A 380 13.41 -10.59 -7.31
C ARG A 380 14.93 -10.62 -7.33
N TYR A 381 15.51 -10.09 -8.40
CA TYR A 381 16.94 -9.83 -8.53
C TYR A 381 17.12 -8.33 -8.71
N ILE A 382 17.81 -7.71 -7.75
CA ILE A 382 18.03 -6.27 -7.71
C ILE A 382 19.53 -6.03 -7.82
N ALA A 383 20.00 -5.43 -8.89
CA ALA A 383 21.44 -5.26 -9.15
C ALA A 383 21.87 -3.80 -9.04
N PHE A 384 22.96 -3.55 -8.32
CA PHE A 384 23.59 -2.23 -8.20
C PHE A 384 24.69 -2.10 -9.25
N TYR A 385 24.60 -1.03 -10.06
CA TYR A 385 25.55 -0.70 -11.11
C TYR A 385 26.17 0.67 -10.85
N GLU A 386 27.47 0.75 -11.02
CA GLU A 386 28.21 2.00 -11.07
C GLU A 386 28.78 2.19 -12.46
N TYR A 387 28.59 3.38 -13.02
CA TYR A 387 29.08 3.76 -14.33
C TYR A 387 30.14 4.83 -14.19
N ALA A 388 31.29 4.60 -14.79
CA ALA A 388 32.41 5.53 -14.82
C ALA A 388 32.53 6.27 -16.16
N SER A 389 33.27 7.36 -16.13
CA SER A 389 33.68 8.14 -17.31
C SER A 389 34.97 7.61 -17.92
N ASP A 390 35.44 8.21 -19.02
CA ASP A 390 36.70 7.83 -19.69
C ASP A 390 37.96 7.99 -18.82
N ILE A 391 37.86 8.69 -17.69
CA ILE A 391 38.92 8.84 -16.68
C ILE A 391 38.72 7.90 -15.47
N ASP A 392 37.83 6.92 -15.58
CA ASP A 392 37.48 5.94 -14.55
C ASP A 392 36.86 6.54 -13.27
N GLU A 393 36.39 7.79 -13.33
CA GLU A 393 35.66 8.41 -12.24
C GLU A 393 34.15 8.13 -12.34
N PRO A 394 33.45 7.81 -11.23
CA PRO A 394 32.02 7.56 -11.24
C PRO A 394 31.22 8.73 -11.80
N THR A 395 30.17 8.41 -12.54
CA THR A 395 29.22 9.39 -13.10
C THR A 395 27.83 9.18 -12.54
N HIS A 396 27.40 7.93 -12.36
CA HIS A 396 26.10 7.63 -11.77
C HIS A 396 26.02 6.20 -11.25
N LEU A 397 25.13 6.01 -10.27
CA LEU A 397 24.77 4.71 -9.72
C LEU A 397 23.31 4.42 -10.05
N TYR A 398 23.05 3.25 -10.62
CA TYR A 398 21.70 2.79 -10.95
C TYR A 398 21.39 1.45 -10.29
N ILE A 399 20.12 1.29 -9.93
CA ILE A 399 19.55 0.00 -9.54
C ILE A 399 18.89 -0.58 -10.78
N ASN A 400 19.16 -1.85 -11.08
CA ASN A 400 18.70 -2.55 -12.29
C ASN A 400 18.99 -1.79 -13.59
N GLY A 401 20.08 -1.00 -13.63
CA GLY A 401 20.45 -0.17 -14.78
C GLY A 401 19.40 0.89 -15.15
N LYS A 402 18.49 1.26 -14.23
CA LYS A 402 17.44 2.25 -14.44
C LYS A 402 17.76 3.56 -13.74
N SER A 403 17.44 4.67 -14.41
CA SER A 403 17.40 5.99 -13.78
C SER A 403 16.13 6.13 -12.96
N TYR A 404 16.11 7.08 -12.02
CA TYR A 404 14.92 7.35 -11.19
C TYR A 404 13.63 7.63 -11.97
N GLU A 405 13.75 8.35 -13.08
CA GLU A 405 12.60 8.74 -13.92
C GLU A 405 12.09 7.59 -14.80
N ALA A 406 12.74 6.42 -14.75
CA ALA A 406 12.26 5.25 -15.46
C ALA A 406 10.91 4.76 -14.87
N PRO A 407 10.08 4.07 -15.68
CA PRO A 407 8.85 3.47 -15.18
C PRO A 407 9.12 2.47 -14.05
N VAL A 408 8.24 2.46 -13.05
CA VAL A 408 8.31 1.58 -11.87
C VAL A 408 8.32 0.09 -12.26
N THR A 409 9.28 -0.65 -11.71
CA THR A 409 9.46 -2.10 -11.87
C THR A 409 9.01 -2.90 -10.64
N GLU A 410 9.31 -2.42 -9.43
CA GLU A 410 8.99 -3.09 -8.18
C GLU A 410 7.56 -2.76 -7.74
N MET A 411 6.65 -3.69 -8.02
CA MET A 411 5.27 -3.64 -7.55
C MET A 411 4.95 -4.83 -6.64
N PRO A 412 5.46 -4.85 -5.40
CA PRO A 412 5.02 -5.83 -4.41
C PRO A 412 3.51 -5.67 -4.13
N LYS A 413 2.89 -6.70 -3.55
CA LYS A 413 1.47 -6.66 -3.17
C LYS A 413 1.35 -6.45 -1.67
N VAL A 414 0.36 -5.68 -1.23
CA VAL A 414 0.07 -5.51 0.20
C VAL A 414 -0.24 -6.88 0.81
N GLY A 415 0.31 -7.16 1.99
CA GLY A 415 0.10 -8.42 2.68
C GLY A 415 1.09 -9.53 2.29
N THR A 416 1.84 -9.39 1.19
CA THR A 416 2.75 -10.45 0.74
C THR A 416 4.15 -10.32 1.32
N SER A 417 4.90 -11.42 1.20
CA SER A 417 6.34 -11.46 1.43
C SER A 417 7.05 -11.84 0.14
N GLU A 418 8.28 -11.36 -0.04
CA GLU A 418 9.09 -11.64 -1.22
C GLU A 418 10.53 -11.95 -0.82
N ILE A 419 11.23 -12.72 -1.64
CA ILE A 419 12.68 -12.88 -1.56
C ILE A 419 13.33 -11.90 -2.53
N TRP A 420 14.24 -11.07 -2.05
CA TRP A 420 15.05 -10.22 -2.93
C TRP A 420 16.50 -10.69 -2.85
N ASN A 421 17.07 -11.02 -4.01
CA ASN A 421 18.49 -11.28 -4.18
C ASN A 421 19.14 -9.97 -4.65
N ILE A 422 19.78 -9.27 -3.72
CA ILE A 422 20.45 -8.00 -3.98
C ILE A 422 21.88 -8.29 -4.44
N ILE A 423 22.18 -7.95 -5.67
CA ILE A 423 23.46 -8.21 -6.35
C ILE A 423 24.25 -6.91 -6.34
N ASN A 424 25.38 -6.88 -5.64
CA ASN A 424 26.26 -5.72 -5.66
C ASN A 424 27.42 -5.93 -6.66
N LEU A 425 27.35 -5.26 -7.81
CA LEU A 425 28.39 -5.30 -8.87
C LEU A 425 29.38 -4.13 -8.79
N THR A 426 29.25 -3.26 -7.77
CA THR A 426 30.14 -2.13 -7.53
C THR A 426 31.28 -2.53 -6.60
N GLU A 427 32.22 -1.62 -6.39
CA GLU A 427 33.36 -1.81 -5.50
C GLU A 427 33.07 -1.39 -4.05
N ASP A 428 31.98 -0.64 -3.82
CA ASP A 428 31.58 -0.15 -2.50
C ASP A 428 30.46 -0.93 -1.80
N ASN A 429 30.34 -0.74 -0.49
CA ASN A 429 29.18 -1.18 0.27
C ASN A 429 27.99 -0.23 0.08
N HIS A 430 26.81 -0.79 -0.20
CA HIS A 430 25.56 -0.01 -0.32
C HIS A 430 24.59 -0.36 0.81
N PRO A 431 24.24 0.58 1.71
CA PRO A 431 23.19 0.37 2.70
C PRO A 431 21.83 0.49 2.01
N LEU A 432 21.24 -0.63 1.63
CA LEU A 432 19.91 -0.65 1.01
C LEU A 432 18.84 -0.33 2.05
N HIS A 433 18.06 0.72 1.80
CA HIS A 433 16.86 1.08 2.55
C HIS A 433 15.60 0.76 1.74
N ILE A 434 14.59 0.18 2.37
CA ILE A 434 13.25 -0.01 1.80
C ILE A 434 12.27 0.74 2.70
N HIS A 435 11.52 1.69 2.14
CA HIS A 435 10.43 2.37 2.85
C HIS A 435 9.27 1.38 3.07
N LEU A 436 8.51 1.59 4.16
CA LEU A 436 7.35 0.81 4.59
C LEU A 436 7.63 -0.68 4.92
N GLY A 437 8.24 -1.42 4.00
CA GLY A 437 8.56 -2.83 4.15
C GLY A 437 9.69 -3.07 5.14
N LEU A 438 9.55 -4.12 5.95
CA LEU A 438 10.60 -4.62 6.82
C LEU A 438 11.15 -5.92 6.27
N PHE A 439 12.43 -6.19 6.48
CA PHE A 439 13.07 -7.38 5.99
C PHE A 439 14.02 -8.00 7.01
N VAL A 440 14.32 -9.28 6.78
CA VAL A 440 15.36 -10.03 7.47
C VAL A 440 16.38 -10.51 6.46
N VAL A 441 17.65 -10.48 6.85
CA VAL A 441 18.75 -10.94 5.99
C VAL A 441 18.96 -12.43 6.26
N LEU A 442 18.94 -13.22 5.20
CA LEU A 442 19.09 -14.67 5.30
C LEU A 442 20.57 -15.05 5.20
N GLU A 443 21.25 -14.58 4.16
CA GLU A 443 22.66 -14.86 3.90
C GLU A 443 23.28 -13.86 2.92
N GLN A 444 24.61 -13.80 2.90
CA GLN A 444 25.40 -13.13 1.86
C GLN A 444 26.33 -14.16 1.23
N ILE A 445 26.32 -14.25 -0.11
CA ILE A 445 27.09 -15.22 -0.88
C ILE A 445 27.99 -14.48 -1.86
N GLU A 446 29.29 -14.74 -1.81
CA GLU A 446 30.27 -14.15 -2.71
C GLU A 446 30.05 -14.60 -4.16
N LEU A 447 30.19 -13.66 -5.10
CA LEU A 447 30.19 -13.91 -6.53
C LEU A 447 31.58 -14.38 -6.99
N VAL A 448 31.64 -15.58 -7.57
CA VAL A 448 32.84 -16.07 -8.27
C VAL A 448 32.84 -15.58 -9.71
N ASN A 449 34.02 -15.41 -10.31
CA ASN A 449 34.20 -14.92 -11.69
C ASN A 449 33.39 -13.63 -11.99
N ILE A 450 33.45 -12.66 -11.07
CA ILE A 450 32.63 -11.45 -11.11
C ILE A 450 32.74 -10.69 -12.44
N GLU A 451 33.92 -10.60 -13.05
CA GLU A 451 34.10 -9.89 -14.33
C GLU A 451 33.31 -10.54 -15.49
N GLU A 452 33.25 -11.87 -15.54
CA GLU A 452 32.45 -12.59 -16.54
C GLU A 452 30.96 -12.33 -16.33
N PHE A 453 30.52 -12.37 -15.07
CA PHE A 453 29.12 -12.12 -14.70
C PHE A 453 28.73 -10.65 -14.92
N LYS A 454 29.54 -9.70 -14.48
CA LYS A 454 29.39 -8.26 -14.69
C LYS A 454 29.32 -7.94 -16.18
N GLY A 455 30.20 -8.53 -17.00
CA GLY A 455 30.16 -8.40 -18.46
C GLY A 455 28.86 -8.91 -19.09
N CYS A 456 28.25 -9.97 -18.56
CA CYS A 456 26.92 -10.42 -18.98
C CYS A 456 25.83 -9.46 -18.52
N MET A 457 25.85 -9.08 -17.24
CA MET A 457 24.86 -8.19 -16.61
C MET A 457 24.84 -6.80 -17.24
N MET A 458 25.98 -6.26 -17.69
CA MET A 458 26.04 -5.00 -18.43
C MET A 458 25.42 -5.10 -19.83
N LYS A 459 25.39 -6.29 -20.44
CA LYS A 459 24.81 -6.51 -21.78
C LYS A 459 23.32 -6.84 -21.72
N LEU A 460 22.90 -7.70 -20.78
CA LEU A 460 21.55 -8.25 -20.72
C LEU A 460 20.69 -7.66 -19.60
N ASN A 461 21.31 -7.18 -18.51
CA ASN A 461 20.62 -6.69 -17.31
C ASN A 461 19.54 -7.65 -16.79
N ASP A 462 19.88 -8.95 -16.76
CA ASP A 462 18.96 -10.04 -16.38
C ASP A 462 19.77 -11.17 -15.72
N ALA A 463 19.68 -11.25 -14.40
CA ALA A 463 20.47 -12.19 -13.59
C ALA A 463 20.17 -13.67 -13.93
N ILE A 464 18.93 -13.98 -14.33
CA ILE A 464 18.52 -15.34 -14.67
C ILE A 464 19.11 -15.73 -16.03
N LYS A 465 19.02 -14.86 -17.05
CA LYS A 465 19.66 -15.11 -18.35
C LYS A 465 21.18 -15.16 -18.25
N CYS A 466 21.75 -14.37 -17.36
CA CYS A 466 23.17 -14.43 -17.02
C CYS A 466 23.52 -15.59 -16.09
N LYS A 467 22.59 -16.51 -15.78
CA LYS A 467 22.83 -17.73 -15.00
C LYS A 467 23.50 -17.45 -13.65
N ILE A 468 22.93 -16.55 -12.86
CA ILE A 468 23.44 -16.14 -11.54
C ILE A 468 23.86 -17.31 -10.63
N ASP A 469 23.18 -18.46 -10.68
CA ASP A 469 23.54 -19.64 -9.88
C ASP A 469 24.95 -20.19 -10.22
N LYS A 470 25.43 -19.97 -11.45
CA LYS A 470 26.81 -20.29 -11.86
C LYS A 470 27.83 -19.40 -11.14
N TYR A 471 27.44 -18.23 -10.64
CA TYR A 471 28.38 -17.26 -10.04
C TYR A 471 28.15 -17.09 -8.53
N SER A 472 26.98 -17.39 -8.00
CA SER A 472 26.61 -17.19 -6.58
C SER A 472 26.87 -18.42 -5.69
N HIS A 473 28.09 -18.95 -5.72
CA HIS A 473 28.47 -20.11 -4.90
C HIS A 473 29.84 -19.97 -4.20
N GLY A 474 30.34 -18.73 -4.08
CA GLY A 474 31.55 -18.43 -3.31
C GLY A 474 31.33 -18.51 -1.80
N LYS A 475 32.16 -17.80 -1.04
CA LYS A 475 32.10 -17.80 0.43
C LYS A 475 30.74 -17.30 0.94
N ARG A 476 30.12 -18.08 1.83
CA ARG A 476 28.93 -17.66 2.56
C ARG A 476 29.31 -16.95 3.84
N THR A 477 28.84 -15.72 4.00
CA THR A 477 29.01 -14.93 5.21
C THR A 477 27.72 -14.97 6.03
N LYS A 478 27.82 -15.47 7.27
CA LYS A 478 26.68 -15.50 8.19
C LYS A 478 26.35 -14.08 8.65
N VAL A 479 25.05 -13.80 8.75
CA VAL A 479 24.54 -12.57 9.37
C VAL A 479 24.87 -12.60 10.87
N VAL A 480 25.52 -11.54 11.35
CA VAL A 480 25.89 -11.38 12.77
C VAL A 480 24.64 -11.30 13.64
N ILE A 481 24.74 -11.70 14.91
CA ILE A 481 23.57 -11.92 15.77
C ILE A 481 22.67 -10.68 15.93
N HIS A 482 23.26 -9.49 16.04
CA HIS A 482 22.53 -8.23 16.14
C HIS A 482 21.94 -7.74 14.81
N GLU A 483 22.25 -8.39 13.68
CA GLU A 483 21.66 -8.10 12.37
C GLU A 483 20.66 -9.19 11.93
N LYS A 484 20.30 -10.15 12.80
CA LYS A 484 19.33 -11.22 12.48
C LYS A 484 17.86 -10.83 12.64
N GLY A 485 17.57 -9.72 13.33
CA GLY A 485 16.20 -9.23 13.52
C GLY A 485 15.58 -8.62 12.26
N TRP A 486 14.30 -8.24 12.34
CA TRP A 486 13.63 -7.41 11.33
C TRP A 486 14.30 -6.03 11.27
N LYS A 487 14.47 -5.49 10.07
CA LYS A 487 15.14 -4.20 9.80
C LYS A 487 14.61 -3.54 8.54
N ASN A 488 15.00 -2.30 8.32
CA ASN A 488 14.70 -1.54 7.11
C ASN A 488 15.95 -1.05 6.37
N VAL A 489 17.16 -1.21 6.95
CA VAL A 489 18.43 -0.91 6.29
C VAL A 489 19.43 -2.03 6.51
N TYR A 490 20.10 -2.47 5.45
CA TYR A 490 21.23 -3.40 5.55
C TYR A 490 22.28 -3.12 4.49
N LYS A 491 23.55 -3.35 4.84
CA LYS A 491 24.70 -3.17 3.95
C LYS A 491 24.82 -4.31 2.95
N MET A 492 25.02 -3.99 1.68
CA MET A 492 25.27 -4.94 0.60
C MET A 492 26.76 -4.96 0.32
N MET A 493 27.45 -6.05 0.61
CA MET A 493 28.91 -6.13 0.39
C MET A 493 29.25 -6.18 -1.11
N PRO A 494 30.32 -5.50 -1.55
CA PRO A 494 30.75 -5.51 -2.95
C PRO A 494 31.12 -6.92 -3.41
N GLY A 495 30.63 -7.32 -4.58
CA GLY A 495 30.85 -8.66 -5.12
C GLY A 495 30.08 -9.78 -4.40
N TYR A 496 29.00 -9.46 -3.68
CA TYR A 496 28.12 -10.45 -3.04
C TYR A 496 26.69 -10.36 -3.56
N VAL A 497 25.99 -11.49 -3.48
CA VAL A 497 24.53 -11.55 -3.49
C VAL A 497 24.04 -11.62 -2.05
N THR A 498 23.26 -10.62 -1.64
CA THR A 498 22.59 -10.59 -0.34
C THR A 498 21.15 -11.03 -0.50
N LYS A 499 20.78 -12.13 0.14
CA LYS A 499 19.43 -12.66 0.10
C LYS A 499 18.63 -12.13 1.30
N ILE A 500 17.56 -11.39 1.02
CA ILE A 500 16.66 -10.85 2.04
C ILE A 500 15.23 -11.38 1.86
N PHE A 501 14.52 -11.55 2.97
CA PHE A 501 13.08 -11.82 2.99
C PHE A 501 12.37 -10.54 3.42
N VAL A 502 11.67 -9.91 2.49
CA VAL A 502 10.97 -8.63 2.67
C VAL A 502 9.49 -8.90 2.92
N LYS A 503 8.88 -8.15 3.83
CA LYS A 503 7.47 -8.25 4.18
C LYS A 503 6.78 -6.91 4.03
N PHE A 504 5.68 -6.90 3.28
CA PHE A 504 4.82 -5.73 3.04
C PHE A 504 3.53 -5.82 3.87
N SER A 505 3.68 -6.07 5.17
CA SER A 505 2.62 -6.11 6.20
C SER A 505 3.21 -5.93 7.60
N LEU A 506 2.36 -5.75 8.62
CA LEU A 506 2.79 -5.57 10.00
C LEU A 506 3.46 -6.84 10.53
N ILE A 507 4.73 -6.75 10.95
CA ILE A 507 5.51 -7.91 11.43
C ILE A 507 5.02 -8.50 12.77
N HIS A 508 4.25 -7.73 13.54
CA HIS A 508 3.78 -8.13 14.86
C HIS A 508 2.42 -8.84 14.82
N SER A 509 1.54 -8.51 13.86
CA SER A 509 0.20 -9.11 13.72
C SER A 509 -0.03 -9.91 12.44
N ASN A 510 0.86 -9.78 11.42
CA ASN A 510 0.65 -10.22 10.04
C ASN A 510 -0.55 -9.55 9.33
N GLU A 511 -1.14 -8.52 9.92
CA GLU A 511 -2.24 -7.78 9.30
C GLU A 511 -1.71 -6.84 8.21
N SER A 512 -2.58 -6.49 7.26
CA SER A 512 -2.35 -5.39 6.32
C SER A 512 -2.19 -4.06 7.06
N TYR A 513 -1.58 -3.09 6.38
CA TYR A 513 -1.42 -1.75 6.93
C TYR A 513 -2.79 -1.09 7.20
N PRO A 514 -2.92 -0.25 8.23
CA PRO A 514 -4.18 0.41 8.60
C PRO A 514 -4.59 1.56 7.64
N PHE A 515 -3.85 1.74 6.55
CA PHE A 515 -4.04 2.77 5.52
C PHE A 515 -3.85 2.16 4.13
N ASP A 516 -4.29 2.89 3.10
CA ASP A 516 -4.09 2.49 1.71
C ASP A 516 -2.62 2.69 1.30
N ALA A 517 -1.82 1.65 1.47
CA ALA A 517 -0.42 1.64 1.07
C ALA A 517 -0.24 1.59 -0.48
N THR A 518 -1.30 1.45 -1.26
CA THR A 518 -1.26 1.46 -2.73
C THR A 518 -1.48 2.86 -3.32
N ALA A 519 -1.81 3.84 -2.48
CA ALA A 519 -2.07 5.20 -2.92
C ALA A 519 -0.82 5.91 -3.47
N GLU A 520 -1.03 6.87 -4.35
CA GLU A 520 0.01 7.80 -4.77
C GLU A 520 0.40 8.73 -3.60
N PRO A 521 1.69 9.09 -3.45
CA PRO A 521 2.79 8.97 -4.41
C PRO A 521 3.55 7.62 -4.48
N GLY A 522 3.14 6.61 -3.73
CA GLY A 522 3.90 5.38 -3.50
C GLY A 522 5.06 5.57 -2.52
N TYR A 523 5.84 4.51 -2.31
CA TYR A 523 7.03 4.46 -1.44
C TYR A 523 8.29 4.35 -2.27
N VAL A 524 9.49 4.45 -1.71
CA VAL A 524 10.75 4.24 -2.45
C VAL A 524 11.66 3.22 -1.76
N TYR A 525 12.62 2.66 -2.49
CA TYR A 525 13.76 1.94 -1.92
C TYR A 525 15.04 2.49 -2.52
N HIS A 526 16.16 2.55 -1.79
CA HIS A 526 17.36 3.17 -2.35
C HIS A 526 18.63 2.81 -1.58
N CYS A 527 19.78 3.10 -2.18
CA CYS A 527 21.02 3.22 -1.43
C CYS A 527 20.90 4.40 -0.44
N HIS A 528 21.23 4.17 0.83
CA HIS A 528 21.18 5.19 1.87
C HIS A 528 22.54 5.89 2.06
N LEU A 529 23.38 5.93 1.02
CA LEU A 529 24.49 6.88 0.86
C LEU A 529 23.95 8.08 0.06
N PRO A 530 23.50 9.18 0.70
CA PRO A 530 22.82 10.27 -0.01
C PRO A 530 23.72 10.97 -1.04
N ASN A 531 25.03 10.76 -0.96
CA ASN A 531 26.01 11.31 -1.89
C ASN A 531 26.13 10.53 -3.20
N SER A 532 25.83 9.23 -3.22
CA SER A 532 25.85 8.47 -4.47
C SER A 532 24.91 9.14 -5.48
N ASN A 533 25.27 9.20 -6.76
CA ASN A 533 24.39 9.75 -7.81
C ASN A 533 23.17 8.85 -8.06
N SER A 534 22.98 7.84 -7.20
CA SER A 534 21.67 7.28 -6.95
C SER A 534 20.78 8.40 -6.42
N LYS A 535 20.05 8.98 -7.38
CA LYS A 535 18.70 9.46 -7.11
C LYS A 535 18.02 8.42 -6.21
N PRO A 536 17.16 8.77 -5.25
CA PRO A 536 16.37 7.75 -4.54
C PRO A 536 15.63 6.92 -5.60
N ILE A 537 16.10 5.73 -5.99
CA ILE A 537 15.69 5.06 -7.23
C ILE A 537 14.43 4.22 -6.98
N GLU A 538 13.41 4.45 -7.80
CA GLU A 538 12.19 3.64 -7.91
C GLU A 538 11.20 3.68 -6.75
N CYS A 539 9.96 3.97 -7.14
CA CYS A 539 8.82 3.81 -6.27
C CYS A 539 8.55 2.31 -6.07
N CYS A 540 8.51 1.80 -4.85
CA CYS A 540 7.65 0.66 -4.55
C CYS A 540 6.20 1.16 -4.61
N CYS A 541 5.57 1.05 -5.78
CA CYS A 541 4.12 1.12 -5.87
C CYS A 541 3.59 -0.22 -5.37
N LEU A 542 3.06 -0.27 -4.15
CA LEU A 542 2.31 -1.45 -3.75
C LEU A 542 1.10 -1.58 -4.67
N SER A 543 0.99 -2.70 -5.36
CA SER A 543 -0.11 -2.94 -6.28
C SER A 543 -1.30 -3.55 -5.53
N SER A 544 -2.47 -2.93 -5.69
CA SER A 544 -3.76 -3.61 -5.53
C SER A 544 -3.96 -4.60 -6.71
N PRO A 545 -4.82 -5.62 -6.65
CA PRO A 545 -5.06 -6.57 -7.76
C PRO A 545 -5.65 -5.96 -9.06
N THR A 546 -5.49 -4.67 -9.30
CA THR A 546 -6.05 -3.93 -10.44
C THR A 546 -5.00 -3.68 -11.53
N TYR A 547 -5.14 -4.44 -12.62
CA TYR A 547 -4.70 -4.22 -14.01
C TYR A 547 -3.77 -3.01 -14.30
N ARG A 548 -2.55 -3.31 -14.77
CA ARG A 548 -1.79 -2.45 -15.71
C ARG A 548 -2.53 -2.48 -17.06
N ASN A 549 -3.02 -1.34 -17.54
CA ASN A 549 -3.27 -1.17 -18.97
C ASN A 549 -2.03 -0.52 -19.59
N GLU A 550 -1.35 -1.28 -20.43
CA GLU A 550 -0.44 -0.75 -21.43
C GLU A 550 -1.27 0.04 -22.45
N ASN A 551 -1.11 1.35 -22.48
CA ASN A 551 -1.16 2.19 -23.69
C ASN A 551 -0.89 3.64 -23.30
N GLY A 552 0.26 4.15 -23.73
CA GLY A 552 0.59 5.55 -23.62
C GLY A 552 -0.33 6.38 -24.51
N PHE A 553 -1.12 7.27 -23.91
CA PHE A 553 -1.56 8.51 -24.53
C PHE A 553 -1.75 9.57 -23.45
N SER A 554 -0.85 10.55 -23.44
CA SER A 554 -1.00 11.82 -22.74
C SER A 554 -2.03 12.68 -23.47
N GLY A 555 -3.18 12.96 -22.85
CA GLY A 555 -4.12 13.93 -23.40
C GLY A 555 -5.46 13.99 -22.68
N GLY A 556 -5.67 15.05 -21.88
CA GLY A 556 -7.00 15.57 -21.56
C GLY A 556 -7.59 15.17 -20.20
N ARG A 557 -7.26 15.92 -19.14
CA ARG A 557 -8.16 16.13 -17.99
C ARG A 557 -8.06 17.58 -17.50
N LEU A 558 -8.65 18.49 -18.29
CA LEU A 558 -9.22 19.73 -17.78
C LEU A 558 -10.74 19.54 -17.84
N PHE A 559 -11.48 20.00 -16.82
CA PHE A 559 -12.93 19.78 -16.57
C PHE A 559 -13.29 18.50 -15.82
N LEU A 560 -13.06 18.48 -14.50
CA LEU A 560 -13.98 17.85 -13.51
C LEU A 560 -13.63 18.27 -12.06
N GLU A 561 -13.09 19.47 -11.86
CA GLU A 561 -12.56 19.90 -10.54
C GLU A 561 -13.26 21.15 -9.95
N PHE A 562 -14.53 21.40 -10.29
CA PHE A 562 -15.26 22.58 -9.81
C PHE A 562 -16.40 22.31 -8.79
N GLY A 563 -16.61 21.06 -8.35
CA GLY A 563 -17.75 20.73 -7.46
C GLY A 563 -17.45 20.58 -5.96
N LYS A 564 -16.19 20.39 -5.54
CA LYS A 564 -15.88 19.92 -4.17
C LYS A 564 -15.60 21.02 -3.14
N ARG A 565 -15.89 22.30 -3.43
CA ARG A 565 -15.40 23.43 -2.62
C ARG A 565 -16.45 24.35 -1.97
N VAL A 566 -17.74 23.97 -1.93
CA VAL A 566 -18.78 24.92 -1.47
C VAL A 566 -19.62 24.48 -0.25
N PHE A 567 -19.65 23.21 0.15
CA PHE A 567 -20.34 22.84 1.40
C PHE A 567 -19.43 22.02 2.31
N GLY A 568 -19.12 22.60 3.46
CA GLY A 568 -18.34 21.94 4.49
C GLY A 568 -19.19 20.95 5.28
N GLU A 569 -18.63 19.77 5.53
CA GLU A 569 -18.94 19.01 6.73
C GLU A 569 -17.64 18.66 7.45
N ARG A 570 -17.50 19.24 8.64
CA ARG A 570 -16.82 18.59 9.76
C ARG A 570 -17.81 17.55 10.30
N MET A 571 -17.45 16.26 10.29
CA MET A 571 -17.96 15.23 11.19
C MET A 571 -16.77 14.29 11.42
N GLY A 572 -16.28 14.09 12.65
CA GLY A 572 -16.88 13.19 13.63
C GLY A 572 -16.55 11.76 13.23
N GLU A 573 -15.94 10.95 14.11
CA GLU A 573 -15.76 9.50 13.88
C GLU A 573 -17.01 8.91 13.20
N GLY A 574 -16.85 8.39 12.00
CA GLY A 574 -17.96 8.17 11.08
C GLY A 574 -18.75 6.89 11.32
N ARG A 575 -19.27 6.67 12.54
CA ARG A 575 -20.39 5.76 12.83
C ARG A 575 -21.73 6.23 12.21
N PHE A 576 -21.69 7.21 11.29
CA PHE A 576 -22.86 7.95 10.79
C PHE A 576 -23.29 7.62 9.34
N LYS A 577 -22.55 6.79 8.60
CA LYS A 577 -22.98 6.31 7.26
C LYS A 577 -23.18 4.80 7.26
N ARG A 578 -24.40 4.38 6.92
CA ARG A 578 -24.73 2.97 6.66
C ARG A 578 -23.91 2.47 5.47
N LYS A 579 -23.49 1.19 5.50
CA LYS A 579 -22.89 0.52 4.34
C LYS A 579 -23.85 0.58 3.15
N TYR A 580 -23.31 0.90 1.98
CA TYR A 580 -24.05 0.92 0.73
C TYR A 580 -24.11 -0.48 0.10
N THR A 581 -25.31 -1.06 0.03
CA THR A 581 -25.52 -2.43 -0.47
C THR A 581 -26.22 -2.40 -1.83
N SER A 582 -25.68 -3.12 -2.81
CA SER A 582 -26.31 -3.31 -4.12
C SER A 582 -26.63 -4.76 -4.40
N VAL A 583 -27.72 -5.00 -5.14
CA VAL A 583 -28.04 -6.30 -5.72
C VAL A 583 -27.84 -6.25 -7.23
N MET A 584 -27.09 -7.19 -7.78
CA MET A 584 -27.00 -7.40 -9.24
C MET A 584 -27.79 -8.65 -9.60
N ILE A 585 -28.72 -8.52 -10.53
CA ILE A 585 -29.59 -9.62 -10.97
C ILE A 585 -29.43 -9.76 -12.48
N VAL A 586 -29.04 -10.95 -12.92
CA VAL A 586 -29.13 -11.37 -14.33
C VAL A 586 -29.84 -12.72 -14.38
N PRO A 587 -31.15 -12.75 -14.71
CA PRO A 587 -31.92 -13.99 -14.66
C PRO A 587 -31.27 -15.12 -15.46
N THR A 588 -31.35 -16.33 -14.91
CA THR A 588 -30.76 -17.53 -15.50
C THR A 588 -31.62 -18.01 -16.67
N GLY A 589 -31.02 -18.43 -17.78
CA GLY A 589 -31.75 -19.07 -18.89
C GLY A 589 -32.54 -18.13 -19.81
N VAL A 590 -32.28 -16.82 -19.76
CA VAL A 590 -33.01 -15.81 -20.55
C VAL A 590 -32.21 -15.26 -21.75
N GLY A 591 -31.03 -15.82 -22.03
CA GLY A 591 -30.16 -15.35 -23.13
C GLY A 591 -29.71 -13.90 -22.95
N ALA A 592 -29.36 -13.50 -21.72
CA ALA A 592 -28.90 -12.13 -21.46
C ALA A 592 -27.63 -11.81 -22.26
N ALA A 593 -27.57 -10.62 -22.87
CA ALA A 593 -26.40 -10.20 -23.65
C ALA A 593 -25.10 -10.16 -22.81
N ILE A 594 -25.23 -9.96 -21.50
CA ILE A 594 -24.19 -10.06 -20.47
C ILE A 594 -24.78 -10.84 -19.28
N GLY A 595 -24.15 -11.96 -18.93
CA GLY A 595 -24.63 -12.93 -17.93
C GLY A 595 -25.46 -14.07 -18.54
N GLY A 596 -25.41 -14.21 -19.87
CA GLY A 596 -26.01 -15.32 -20.60
C GLY A 596 -25.04 -16.49 -20.84
N TYR A 597 -23.76 -16.33 -20.48
CA TYR A 597 -22.72 -17.35 -20.57
C TYR A 597 -22.03 -17.50 -19.21
N ALA A 598 -21.45 -18.66 -18.92
CA ALA A 598 -20.79 -18.85 -17.63
C ALA A 598 -19.59 -17.89 -17.46
N GLY A 599 -19.76 -16.88 -16.61
CA GLY A 599 -18.70 -15.97 -16.19
C GLY A 599 -18.58 -14.66 -16.97
N ASP A 600 -19.40 -14.43 -18.00
CA ASP A 600 -19.31 -13.20 -18.81
C ASP A 600 -19.84 -11.96 -18.05
N ALA A 601 -20.69 -12.13 -17.03
CA ALA A 601 -21.09 -11.09 -16.09
C ALA A 601 -20.12 -10.87 -14.91
N LEU A 602 -19.15 -11.77 -14.70
CA LEU A 602 -18.19 -11.66 -13.58
C LEU A 602 -17.35 -10.36 -13.62
N PRO A 603 -16.90 -9.85 -14.79
CA PRO A 603 -16.24 -8.55 -14.87
C PRO A 603 -17.13 -7.39 -14.40
N VAL A 604 -18.43 -7.44 -14.69
CA VAL A 604 -19.41 -6.42 -14.26
C VAL A 604 -19.60 -6.49 -12.75
N ALA A 605 -19.80 -7.69 -12.19
CA ALA A 605 -19.88 -7.88 -10.75
C ALA A 605 -18.62 -7.38 -10.03
N ARG A 606 -17.43 -7.65 -10.58
CA ARG A 606 -16.15 -7.16 -10.06
C ARG A 606 -16.09 -5.64 -10.08
N ALA A 607 -16.47 -4.99 -11.18
CA ALA A 607 -16.48 -3.55 -11.26
C ALA A 607 -17.48 -2.93 -10.26
N LEU A 608 -18.69 -3.49 -10.14
CA LEU A 608 -19.69 -3.08 -9.16
C LEU A 608 -19.18 -3.23 -7.72
N SER A 609 -18.58 -4.38 -7.39
CA SER A 609 -18.02 -4.65 -6.06
C SER A 609 -16.96 -3.63 -5.63
N SER A 610 -16.26 -2.99 -6.57
CA SER A 610 -15.27 -1.95 -6.26
C SER A 610 -15.90 -0.60 -5.86
N VAL A 611 -17.17 -0.39 -6.16
CA VAL A 611 -17.90 0.87 -5.90
C VAL A 611 -18.83 0.75 -4.70
N VAL A 612 -19.40 -0.43 -4.45
CA VAL A 612 -20.35 -0.67 -3.35
C VAL A 612 -19.65 -1.23 -2.11
N ASP A 613 -20.25 -1.07 -0.92
CA ASP A 613 -19.68 -1.64 0.31
C ASP A 613 -20.06 -3.11 0.49
N CYS A 614 -21.20 -3.52 -0.07
CA CYS A 614 -21.64 -4.91 -0.17
C CYS A 614 -22.36 -5.14 -1.51
N LEU A 615 -21.94 -6.16 -2.25
CA LEU A 615 -22.62 -6.64 -3.45
C LEU A 615 -23.34 -7.94 -3.13
N ILE A 616 -24.61 -8.06 -3.45
CA ILE A 616 -25.36 -9.32 -3.40
C ILE A 616 -25.59 -9.74 -4.85
N SER A 617 -25.21 -10.97 -5.19
CA SER A 617 -25.46 -11.53 -6.52
C SER A 617 -25.59 -13.04 -6.44
N HIS A 618 -25.96 -13.67 -7.55
CA HIS A 618 -26.34 -15.07 -7.61
C HIS A 618 -25.39 -15.90 -8.50
N PRO A 619 -25.44 -17.25 -8.41
CA PRO A 619 -24.52 -18.14 -9.13
C PRO A 619 -24.33 -17.81 -10.60
N ASN A 620 -25.41 -17.56 -11.36
CA ASN A 620 -25.33 -17.22 -12.79
C ASN A 620 -24.44 -16.00 -13.13
N VAL A 621 -24.27 -15.06 -12.19
CA VAL A 621 -23.35 -13.92 -12.38
C VAL A 621 -21.91 -14.24 -11.91
N LEU A 622 -21.79 -15.08 -10.88
CA LEU A 622 -20.54 -15.27 -10.14
C LEU A 622 -19.75 -16.53 -10.55
N ASN A 623 -20.41 -17.49 -11.17
CA ASN A 623 -19.81 -18.73 -11.67
C ASN A 623 -19.19 -18.49 -13.05
N ALA A 624 -17.95 -18.93 -13.25
CA ALA A 624 -17.23 -18.82 -14.52
C ALA A 624 -16.53 -20.14 -14.86
N ALA A 625 -17.26 -21.25 -14.75
CA ALA A 625 -16.76 -22.61 -14.96
C ALA A 625 -15.57 -22.95 -14.03
N MET A 626 -14.34 -23.03 -14.57
CA MET A 626 -13.12 -23.20 -13.75
C MET A 626 -12.56 -21.90 -13.20
N LEU A 627 -12.98 -20.76 -13.76
CA LEU A 627 -12.51 -19.45 -13.35
C LEU A 627 -13.35 -18.99 -12.16
N TYR A 628 -12.70 -18.43 -11.16
CA TYR A 628 -13.35 -17.77 -10.04
C TYR A 628 -12.55 -16.51 -9.69
N TRP A 629 -13.24 -15.47 -9.21
CA TRP A 629 -12.59 -14.24 -8.77
C TRP A 629 -13.06 -13.89 -7.35
N PRO A 630 -12.15 -13.88 -6.35
CA PRO A 630 -12.54 -13.58 -4.98
C PRO A 630 -12.93 -12.10 -4.85
N MET A 631 -14.18 -11.85 -4.44
CA MET A 631 -14.71 -10.52 -4.13
C MET A 631 -15.10 -10.50 -2.65
N PRO A 632 -14.26 -9.95 -1.74
CA PRO A 632 -14.44 -10.08 -0.30
C PRO A 632 -15.69 -9.39 0.26
N ASN A 633 -16.32 -8.52 -0.54
CA ASN A 633 -17.56 -7.81 -0.23
C ASN A 633 -18.75 -8.28 -1.08
N ALA A 634 -18.64 -9.41 -1.81
CA ALA A 634 -19.73 -9.99 -2.55
C ALA A 634 -20.35 -11.19 -1.80
N LEU A 635 -21.67 -11.24 -1.71
CA LEU A 635 -22.42 -12.35 -1.16
C LEU A 635 -22.97 -13.21 -2.29
N TYR A 636 -22.65 -14.50 -2.22
CA TYR A 636 -23.09 -15.53 -3.16
C TYR A 636 -24.46 -16.09 -2.72
N VAL A 637 -25.55 -15.58 -3.29
CA VAL A 637 -26.92 -15.89 -2.86
C VAL A 637 -27.69 -16.59 -3.96
N GLU A 638 -28.22 -17.77 -3.66
CA GLU A 638 -29.03 -18.55 -4.58
C GLU A 638 -30.32 -17.78 -4.99
N GLY A 639 -30.82 -17.96 -6.21
CA GLY A 639 -31.91 -17.16 -6.78
C GLY A 639 -33.21 -17.20 -5.97
N TYR A 640 -33.66 -18.38 -5.54
CA TYR A 640 -34.86 -18.47 -4.70
C TYR A 640 -34.65 -17.82 -3.33
N ALA A 641 -33.46 -17.99 -2.74
CA ALA A 641 -33.10 -17.29 -1.50
C ALA A 641 -33.08 -15.77 -1.68
N LEU A 642 -32.60 -15.28 -2.84
CA LEU A 642 -32.60 -13.86 -3.19
C LEU A 642 -34.02 -13.30 -3.28
N ASP A 643 -34.95 -14.05 -3.88
CA ASP A 643 -36.37 -13.68 -3.93
C ASP A 643 -36.98 -13.59 -2.52
N ARG A 644 -36.78 -14.63 -1.68
CA ARG A 644 -37.28 -14.62 -0.29
C ARG A 644 -36.64 -13.51 0.55
N PHE A 645 -35.37 -13.19 0.29
CA PHE A 645 -34.69 -12.06 0.90
C PHE A 645 -35.33 -10.74 0.48
N ALA A 646 -35.53 -10.52 -0.83
CA ALA A 646 -36.13 -9.31 -1.40
C ALA A 646 -37.55 -9.06 -0.86
N GLU A 647 -38.35 -10.11 -0.70
CA GLU A 647 -39.68 -10.08 -0.06
C GLU A 647 -39.62 -9.72 1.45
N GLY A 648 -38.43 -9.74 2.05
CA GLY A 648 -38.22 -9.53 3.48
C GLY A 648 -38.61 -10.72 4.36
N LEU A 649 -38.80 -11.91 3.76
CA LEU A 649 -39.08 -13.14 4.50
C LEU A 649 -37.80 -13.73 5.10
N TRP A 650 -36.68 -13.62 4.38
CA TRP A 650 -35.39 -14.16 4.79
C TRP A 650 -34.38 -13.04 5.07
N THR A 651 -33.39 -13.35 5.90
CA THR A 651 -32.27 -12.47 6.23
C THR A 651 -30.97 -13.18 5.91
N LEU A 652 -29.99 -12.46 5.38
CA LEU A 652 -28.69 -13.02 5.02
C LEU A 652 -27.73 -12.83 6.19
N GLN A 653 -27.11 -13.91 6.63
CA GLN A 653 -26.08 -13.91 7.66
C GLN A 653 -24.72 -14.21 7.02
N PRO A 654 -23.85 -13.21 6.82
CA PRO A 654 -22.48 -13.45 6.36
C PRO A 654 -21.75 -14.42 7.29
N VAL A 655 -20.95 -15.29 6.70
CA VAL A 655 -20.15 -16.30 7.42
C VAL A 655 -18.68 -16.16 7.04
N HIS A 656 -17.80 -16.59 7.94
CA HIS A 656 -16.38 -16.70 7.61
C HIS A 656 -16.11 -17.87 6.66
N GLN A 657 -16.76 -19.00 6.89
CA GLN A 657 -16.57 -20.23 6.13
C GLN A 657 -17.74 -21.20 6.37
N ASN A 658 -18.24 -21.86 5.31
CA ASN A 658 -19.25 -22.93 5.39
C ASN A 658 -18.62 -24.32 5.36
N ARG A 659 -19.30 -25.34 5.90
CA ARG A 659 -18.99 -26.75 5.62
C ARG A 659 -19.75 -27.19 4.37
N VAL A 660 -19.04 -27.42 3.25
CA VAL A 660 -19.68 -27.71 1.95
C VAL A 660 -19.80 -29.22 1.73
N GLY A 661 -21.00 -29.71 1.43
CA GLY A 661 -21.26 -31.09 1.01
C GLY A 661 -21.54 -31.21 -0.49
N LEU A 662 -21.33 -32.40 -1.07
CA LEU A 662 -21.64 -32.65 -2.49
C LEU A 662 -22.65 -33.78 -2.68
N VAL A 663 -23.66 -33.55 -3.50
CA VAL A 663 -24.56 -34.60 -4.00
C VAL A 663 -24.23 -34.89 -5.46
N PHE A 664 -23.85 -36.12 -5.77
CA PHE A 664 -23.71 -36.61 -7.14
C PHE A 664 -24.95 -37.40 -7.56
N ASP A 665 -25.43 -37.16 -8.77
CA ASP A 665 -26.48 -37.96 -9.38
C ASP A 665 -25.96 -39.37 -9.74
N ALA A 666 -26.70 -40.41 -9.36
CA ALA A 666 -26.43 -41.80 -9.74
C ALA A 666 -26.47 -42.04 -11.26
N GLY A 667 -27.03 -41.11 -12.04
CA GLY A 667 -26.97 -41.15 -13.50
C GLY A 667 -25.60 -40.80 -14.10
N ILE A 668 -24.66 -40.28 -13.31
CA ILE A 668 -23.33 -39.87 -13.80
C ILE A 668 -22.46 -41.09 -14.09
N GLU A 669 -21.86 -41.13 -15.28
CA GLU A 669 -20.93 -42.17 -15.70
C GLU A 669 -19.66 -42.17 -14.82
N GLU A 670 -19.06 -43.35 -14.60
CA GLU A 670 -17.92 -43.51 -13.69
C GLU A 670 -16.74 -42.58 -14.02
N GLU A 671 -16.39 -42.44 -15.29
CA GLU A 671 -15.30 -41.53 -15.71
C GLU A 671 -15.62 -40.06 -15.40
N LEU A 672 -16.86 -39.64 -15.66
CA LEU A 672 -17.30 -38.26 -15.43
C LEU A 672 -17.38 -37.96 -13.93
N LEU A 673 -17.84 -38.91 -13.12
CA LEU A 673 -17.81 -38.82 -11.66
C LEU A 673 -16.37 -38.67 -11.14
N MET A 674 -15.44 -39.48 -11.65
CA MET A 674 -14.02 -39.40 -11.29
C MET A 674 -13.42 -38.02 -11.60
N ARG A 675 -13.81 -37.39 -12.71
CA ARG A 675 -13.37 -36.01 -13.03
C ARG A 675 -13.86 -35.00 -12.02
N HIS A 676 -15.12 -35.09 -11.60
CA HIS A 676 -15.65 -34.18 -10.58
C HIS A 676 -14.98 -34.40 -9.22
N LEU A 677 -14.72 -35.65 -8.82
CA LEU A 677 -13.98 -35.95 -7.59
C LEU A 677 -12.55 -35.39 -7.63
N GLN A 678 -11.86 -35.48 -8.78
CA GLN A 678 -10.54 -34.86 -8.96
C GLN A 678 -10.60 -33.33 -8.79
N VAL A 679 -11.67 -32.69 -9.27
CA VAL A 679 -11.89 -31.25 -9.06
C VAL A 679 -12.11 -30.92 -7.58
N VAL A 680 -12.87 -31.75 -6.86
CA VAL A 680 -13.05 -31.60 -5.41
C VAL A 680 -11.70 -31.68 -4.70
N ASP A 681 -10.89 -32.69 -4.98
CA ASP A 681 -9.57 -32.84 -4.36
C ASP A 681 -8.63 -31.68 -4.72
N ALA A 682 -8.63 -31.24 -5.99
CA ALA A 682 -7.82 -30.13 -6.46
C ALA A 682 -8.19 -28.81 -5.76
N THR A 683 -9.49 -28.54 -5.58
CA THR A 683 -9.96 -27.33 -4.89
C THR A 683 -9.71 -27.38 -3.38
N ARG A 684 -9.80 -28.55 -2.75
CA ARG A 684 -9.37 -28.74 -1.35
C ARG A 684 -7.88 -28.46 -1.18
N ALA A 685 -7.05 -29.05 -2.04
CA ALA A 685 -5.61 -28.96 -1.94
C ALA A 685 -5.07 -27.56 -2.30
N SER A 686 -5.61 -26.95 -3.35
CA SER A 686 -5.05 -25.72 -3.93
C SER A 686 -5.72 -24.45 -3.40
N LEU A 687 -7.02 -24.50 -3.13
CA LEU A 687 -7.81 -23.35 -2.66
C LEU A 687 -8.16 -23.43 -1.17
N GLY A 688 -7.87 -24.56 -0.51
CA GLY A 688 -8.17 -24.75 0.91
C GLY A 688 -9.67 -24.84 1.21
N LEU A 689 -10.49 -25.23 0.23
CA LEU A 689 -11.94 -25.20 0.40
C LEU A 689 -12.44 -26.26 1.40
N PRO A 690 -13.42 -25.91 2.25
CA PRO A 690 -13.91 -26.73 3.38
C PRO A 690 -14.95 -27.78 2.95
N ILE A 691 -14.61 -28.61 1.95
CA ILE A 691 -15.48 -29.71 1.53
C ILE A 691 -15.43 -30.84 2.58
N VAL A 692 -16.57 -31.27 3.12
CA VAL A 692 -16.57 -32.24 4.24
C VAL A 692 -16.97 -33.66 3.85
N GLY A 693 -17.61 -33.85 2.70
CA GLY A 693 -18.00 -35.17 2.21
C GLY A 693 -18.92 -35.08 0.99
N TYR A 694 -19.18 -36.23 0.36
CA TYR A 694 -20.13 -36.36 -0.73
C TYR A 694 -21.06 -37.56 -0.51
N THR A 695 -22.21 -37.56 -1.18
CA THR A 695 -23.10 -38.70 -1.29
C THR A 695 -23.55 -38.85 -2.75
N VAL A 696 -24.09 -40.01 -3.09
CA VAL A 696 -24.67 -40.28 -4.41
C VAL A 696 -26.16 -40.51 -4.22
N THR A 697 -26.99 -39.99 -5.13
CA THR A 697 -28.43 -40.22 -5.09
C THR A 697 -28.77 -41.71 -5.21
N ASP A 698 -29.90 -42.16 -4.66
CA ASP A 698 -30.25 -43.60 -4.67
C ASP A 698 -30.76 -44.08 -6.03
N THR A 699 -31.31 -43.16 -6.83
CA THR A 699 -31.67 -43.38 -8.24
C THR A 699 -31.26 -42.19 -9.10
N PRO A 700 -31.03 -42.39 -10.41
CA PRO A 700 -30.79 -41.30 -11.35
C PRO A 700 -31.88 -40.22 -11.31
N LEU A 701 -31.50 -38.95 -11.39
CA LEU A 701 -32.45 -37.83 -11.31
C LEU A 701 -33.29 -37.66 -12.57
N LEU A 702 -32.77 -38.11 -13.72
CA LEU A 702 -33.39 -38.02 -15.05
C LEU A 702 -33.77 -36.57 -15.37
N VAL A 703 -32.75 -35.75 -15.60
CA VAL A 703 -32.89 -34.33 -15.94
C VAL A 703 -33.49 -34.19 -17.34
N GLU A 704 -34.51 -33.36 -17.47
CA GLU A 704 -35.11 -32.94 -18.74
C GLU A 704 -35.01 -31.42 -18.88
N LYS A 705 -34.64 -30.94 -20.06
CA LYS A 705 -34.47 -29.52 -20.39
C LYS A 705 -35.21 -29.18 -21.68
N TRP A 706 -35.79 -27.98 -21.76
CA TRP A 706 -36.44 -27.45 -22.97
C TRP A 706 -36.46 -25.91 -22.95
N VAL A 707 -36.72 -25.32 -24.11
CA VAL A 707 -37.04 -23.88 -24.23
C VAL A 707 -38.55 -23.71 -24.17
N ASP A 708 -39.04 -22.85 -23.28
CA ASP A 708 -40.46 -22.55 -23.20
C ASP A 708 -40.90 -21.80 -24.47
N PRO A 709 -41.88 -22.32 -25.23
CA PRO A 709 -42.25 -21.74 -26.53
C PRO A 709 -42.96 -20.39 -26.43
N THR A 710 -43.41 -20.00 -25.24
CA THR A 710 -44.16 -18.75 -25.01
C THR A 710 -43.23 -17.63 -24.60
N SER A 711 -42.33 -17.90 -23.65
CA SER A 711 -41.40 -16.92 -23.07
C SER A 711 -40.03 -16.94 -23.74
N GLY A 712 -39.69 -18.01 -24.46
CA GLY A 712 -38.39 -18.21 -25.05
C GLY A 712 -37.29 -18.58 -24.05
N GLN A 713 -37.56 -18.66 -22.74
CA GLN A 713 -36.54 -18.98 -21.73
C GLN A 713 -36.22 -20.47 -21.68
N SER A 714 -34.99 -20.84 -21.30
CA SER A 714 -34.66 -22.22 -20.97
C SER A 714 -35.24 -22.61 -19.61
N THR A 715 -35.76 -23.83 -19.52
CA THR A 715 -36.37 -24.38 -18.30
C THR A 715 -36.31 -25.90 -18.32
N GLY A 716 -36.80 -26.54 -17.27
CA GLY A 716 -36.91 -27.99 -17.25
C GLY A 716 -37.35 -28.59 -15.93
N ARG A 717 -37.08 -29.88 -15.75
CA ARG A 717 -37.44 -30.63 -14.54
C ARG A 717 -36.50 -31.81 -14.28
N ILE A 718 -36.57 -32.32 -13.06
CA ILE A 718 -36.03 -33.63 -12.68
C ILE A 718 -37.18 -34.59 -12.39
N GLN A 719 -37.14 -35.82 -12.89
CA GLN A 719 -38.24 -36.78 -12.69
C GLN A 719 -38.26 -37.40 -11.29
N ARG A 720 -37.12 -37.40 -10.58
CA ARG A 720 -36.94 -38.00 -9.25
C ARG A 720 -36.44 -36.97 -8.21
N PRO A 721 -37.21 -35.91 -7.92
CA PRO A 721 -36.80 -34.89 -6.95
C PRO A 721 -36.64 -35.44 -5.54
N ASP A 722 -37.40 -36.48 -5.19
CA ASP A 722 -37.35 -37.17 -3.89
C ASP A 722 -35.98 -37.82 -3.62
N SER A 723 -35.35 -38.38 -4.65
CA SER A 723 -34.00 -38.95 -4.60
C SER A 723 -32.95 -37.90 -4.22
N LEU A 724 -33.01 -36.72 -4.85
CA LEU A 724 -32.15 -35.57 -4.51
C LEU A 724 -32.35 -35.12 -3.06
N LEU A 725 -33.61 -34.96 -2.62
CA LEU A 725 -33.90 -34.51 -1.26
C LEU A 725 -33.41 -35.50 -0.20
N ARG A 726 -33.57 -36.82 -0.43
CA ARG A 726 -33.01 -37.85 0.48
C ARG A 726 -31.49 -37.76 0.59
N ALA A 727 -30.80 -37.58 -0.54
CA ALA A 727 -29.34 -37.44 -0.55
C ALA A 727 -28.87 -36.21 0.24
N VAL A 728 -29.52 -35.06 0.06
CA VAL A 728 -29.19 -33.84 0.83
C VAL A 728 -29.44 -34.03 2.33
N GLU A 729 -30.56 -34.64 2.70
CA GLU A 729 -30.89 -34.93 4.10
C GLU A 729 -29.86 -35.86 4.74
N ASN A 730 -29.38 -36.88 4.02
CA ASN A 730 -28.30 -37.75 4.47
C ASN A 730 -27.00 -36.98 4.74
N LEU A 731 -26.55 -36.13 3.80
CA LEU A 731 -25.36 -35.29 4.00
C LEU A 731 -25.48 -34.38 5.21
N ARG A 732 -26.66 -33.79 5.41
CA ARG A 732 -26.92 -32.90 6.54
C ARG A 732 -26.83 -33.65 7.86
N ASN A 733 -27.38 -34.86 7.92
CA ASN A 733 -27.39 -35.69 9.12
C ASN A 733 -26.02 -36.31 9.43
N GLU A 734 -25.30 -36.80 8.41
CA GLU A 734 -24.03 -37.50 8.58
C GLU A 734 -22.83 -36.54 8.66
N CYS A 735 -22.76 -35.58 7.74
CA CYS A 735 -21.58 -34.70 7.56
C CYS A 735 -21.75 -33.32 8.22
N LYS A 736 -22.96 -32.98 8.70
CA LYS A 736 -23.30 -31.68 9.29
C LYS A 736 -22.87 -30.52 8.37
N VAL A 737 -23.38 -30.55 7.14
CA VAL A 737 -23.07 -29.55 6.11
C VAL A 737 -23.91 -28.29 6.33
N ASP A 738 -23.31 -27.14 6.02
CA ASP A 738 -23.96 -25.82 6.08
C ASP A 738 -24.27 -25.27 4.69
N ALA A 739 -23.72 -25.87 3.63
CA ALA A 739 -23.97 -25.54 2.23
C ALA A 739 -23.82 -26.80 1.34
N VAL A 740 -24.51 -26.84 0.21
CA VAL A 740 -24.54 -28.03 -0.67
C VAL A 740 -24.27 -27.66 -2.13
N ALA A 741 -23.35 -28.38 -2.77
CA ALA A 741 -23.22 -28.40 -4.22
C ALA A 741 -23.94 -29.64 -4.78
N VAL A 742 -24.79 -29.47 -5.78
CA VAL A 742 -25.44 -30.58 -6.49
C VAL A 742 -24.81 -30.72 -7.87
N VAL A 743 -24.42 -31.95 -8.22
CA VAL A 743 -23.90 -32.30 -9.53
C VAL A 743 -24.84 -33.32 -10.15
N ALA A 744 -25.62 -32.90 -11.16
CA ALA A 744 -26.60 -33.76 -11.84
C ALA A 744 -26.18 -34.10 -13.27
N ARG A 745 -26.53 -35.30 -13.75
CA ARG A 745 -26.27 -35.70 -15.14
C ARG A 745 -27.33 -35.08 -16.05
N PHE A 746 -26.91 -34.22 -16.97
CA PHE A 746 -27.78 -33.59 -17.96
C PHE A 746 -27.85 -34.44 -19.23
N PRO A 747 -28.92 -34.35 -20.03
CA PRO A 747 -28.93 -34.95 -21.37
C PRO A 747 -27.94 -34.22 -22.29
N ASP A 748 -27.27 -34.99 -23.15
CA ASP A 748 -26.34 -34.45 -24.15
C ASP A 748 -27.12 -33.64 -25.21
N ASP A 749 -26.57 -32.49 -25.60
CA ASP A 749 -27.20 -31.56 -26.55
C ASP A 749 -27.16 -32.04 -28.00
N ASP A 750 -28.16 -31.66 -28.78
CA ASP A 750 -28.11 -31.77 -30.24
C ASP A 750 -26.97 -30.89 -30.78
N THR A 751 -26.17 -31.43 -31.71
CA THR A 751 -24.93 -30.80 -32.18
C THR A 751 -25.12 -29.38 -32.74
N LYS A 752 -26.29 -29.10 -33.31
CA LYS A 752 -26.60 -27.82 -33.93
C LYS A 752 -26.86 -26.69 -32.92
N ASP A 753 -27.64 -26.96 -31.88
CA ASP A 753 -27.99 -25.95 -30.87
C ASP A 753 -26.78 -25.62 -29.98
N LEU A 754 -25.93 -26.62 -29.74
CA LEU A 754 -24.65 -26.45 -29.05
C LEU A 754 -23.68 -25.57 -29.85
N ASP A 755 -23.60 -25.74 -31.18
CA ASP A 755 -22.70 -24.96 -32.04
C ASP A 755 -23.11 -23.48 -32.14
N ASP A 756 -24.41 -23.17 -32.18
CA ASP A 756 -24.91 -21.80 -32.17
C ASP A 756 -24.58 -21.11 -30.83
N TYR A 757 -24.85 -21.78 -29.70
CA TYR A 757 -24.52 -21.26 -28.36
C TYR A 757 -23.01 -21.00 -28.19
N ARG A 758 -22.17 -21.96 -28.64
CA ARG A 758 -20.71 -21.81 -28.61
C ARG A 758 -20.21 -20.64 -29.45
N GLN A 759 -20.92 -20.25 -30.50
CA GLN A 759 -20.59 -19.08 -31.33
C GLN A 759 -21.15 -17.77 -30.76
N GLY A 760 -21.76 -17.79 -29.57
CA GLY A 760 -22.29 -16.60 -28.93
C GLY A 760 -23.71 -16.25 -29.38
N VAL A 761 -24.49 -17.24 -29.84
CA VAL A 761 -25.85 -17.07 -30.34
C VAL A 761 -26.81 -18.01 -29.61
N GLY A 762 -27.94 -17.50 -29.13
CA GLY A 762 -28.97 -18.33 -28.50
C GLY A 762 -28.93 -18.30 -26.96
N ILE A 763 -29.46 -19.33 -26.34
CA ILE A 763 -29.73 -19.41 -24.89
C ILE A 763 -29.07 -20.67 -24.34
N ASP A 764 -28.49 -20.55 -23.14
CA ASP A 764 -28.03 -21.73 -22.40
C ASP A 764 -29.21 -22.62 -22.00
N LEU A 765 -29.28 -23.81 -22.59
CA LEU A 765 -30.31 -24.81 -22.34
C LEU A 765 -30.21 -25.47 -20.95
N LEU A 766 -29.03 -25.42 -20.31
CA LEU A 766 -28.80 -26.02 -19.00
C LEU A 766 -29.32 -25.12 -17.89
N ALA A 767 -29.05 -23.81 -18.02
CA ALA A 767 -29.18 -22.80 -16.98
C ALA A 767 -30.52 -22.85 -16.21
N GLY A 768 -31.64 -22.93 -16.94
CA GLY A 768 -32.98 -22.96 -16.33
C GLY A 768 -33.19 -24.16 -15.40
N VAL A 769 -32.66 -25.33 -15.75
CA VAL A 769 -32.82 -26.55 -14.93
C VAL A 769 -31.86 -26.55 -13.74
N GLU A 770 -30.67 -25.96 -13.89
CA GLU A 770 -29.76 -25.75 -12.76
C GLU A 770 -30.39 -24.89 -11.66
N ALA A 771 -31.12 -23.85 -12.06
CA ALA A 771 -31.93 -23.04 -11.15
C ALA A 771 -33.02 -23.90 -10.48
N VAL A 772 -33.78 -24.71 -11.23
CA VAL A 772 -34.79 -25.62 -10.66
C VAL A 772 -34.22 -26.56 -9.59
N ILE A 773 -33.04 -27.14 -9.85
CA ILE A 773 -32.39 -28.07 -8.93
C ILE A 773 -31.96 -27.37 -7.63
N SER A 774 -31.25 -26.23 -7.75
CA SER A 774 -30.80 -25.47 -6.58
C SER A 774 -31.96 -24.86 -5.78
N HIS A 775 -32.99 -24.32 -6.45
CA HIS A 775 -34.22 -23.84 -5.84
C HIS A 775 -34.90 -24.92 -5.01
N LEU A 776 -34.99 -26.16 -5.53
CA LEU A 776 -35.62 -27.26 -4.82
C LEU A 776 -34.90 -27.55 -3.50
N VAL A 777 -33.56 -27.55 -3.49
CA VAL A 777 -32.77 -27.77 -2.26
C VAL A 777 -32.93 -26.60 -1.29
N VAL A 778 -32.73 -25.36 -1.74
CA VAL A 778 -32.85 -24.17 -0.88
C VAL A 778 -34.24 -24.05 -0.27
N LYS A 779 -35.30 -24.29 -1.05
CA LYS A 779 -36.68 -24.23 -0.59
C LYS A 779 -36.99 -25.24 0.52
N ASN A 780 -36.44 -26.45 0.44
CA ASN A 780 -36.72 -27.51 1.41
C ASN A 780 -35.81 -27.44 2.65
N PHE A 781 -34.53 -27.09 2.49
CA PHE A 781 -33.54 -27.18 3.57
C PHE A 781 -33.08 -25.83 4.13
N GLN A 782 -33.34 -24.72 3.43
CA GLN A 782 -32.99 -23.36 3.88
C GLN A 782 -31.49 -23.14 4.13
N ILE A 783 -30.65 -23.83 3.38
CA ILE A 783 -29.19 -23.68 3.37
C ILE A 783 -28.71 -23.24 1.98
N PRO A 784 -27.56 -22.56 1.86
CA PRO A 784 -26.97 -22.25 0.56
C PRO A 784 -26.79 -23.48 -0.33
N CYS A 785 -27.26 -23.38 -1.56
CA CYS A 785 -27.09 -24.42 -2.56
C CYS A 785 -26.71 -23.79 -3.91
N ALA A 786 -25.88 -24.48 -4.66
CA ALA A 786 -25.63 -24.18 -6.07
C ALA A 786 -25.42 -25.48 -6.83
N HIS A 787 -25.57 -25.39 -8.15
CA HIS A 787 -25.53 -26.54 -9.04
C HIS A 787 -24.34 -26.44 -10.00
N ALA A 788 -23.77 -27.59 -10.38
CA ALA A 788 -22.84 -27.73 -11.48
C ALA A 788 -23.32 -28.89 -12.39
N PRO A 789 -23.39 -28.73 -13.71
CA PRO A 789 -23.88 -29.77 -14.59
C PRO A 789 -22.78 -30.80 -14.88
N ALA A 790 -23.13 -32.08 -14.81
CA ALA A 790 -22.30 -33.16 -15.34
C ALA A 790 -22.71 -33.39 -16.80
N VAL A 791 -21.88 -32.90 -17.71
CA VAL A 791 -21.98 -33.07 -19.17
C VAL A 791 -20.69 -33.65 -19.72
N LEU A 792 -20.78 -34.35 -20.86
CA LEU A 792 -19.59 -34.79 -21.57
C LEU A 792 -18.80 -33.59 -22.11
N PRO A 793 -17.45 -33.65 -22.11
CA PRO A 793 -16.65 -32.57 -22.67
C PRO A 793 -16.99 -32.37 -24.15
N PRO A 794 -17.29 -31.14 -24.58
CA PRO A 794 -17.63 -30.85 -25.96
C PRO A 794 -16.44 -31.17 -26.90
N GLN A 795 -16.74 -31.50 -28.17
CA GLN A 795 -15.69 -31.68 -29.16
C GLN A 795 -14.95 -30.35 -29.39
N LEU A 796 -13.61 -30.43 -29.50
CA LEU A 796 -12.78 -29.27 -29.76
C LEU A 796 -13.21 -28.56 -31.05
N ASN A 797 -13.52 -27.28 -30.94
CA ASN A 797 -13.91 -26.42 -32.06
C ASN A 797 -13.00 -25.19 -32.08
N MET A 798 -12.51 -24.80 -33.27
CA MET A 798 -11.69 -23.58 -33.40
C MET A 798 -12.54 -22.29 -33.42
N ALA A 799 -13.85 -22.40 -33.63
CA ALA A 799 -14.79 -21.29 -33.72
C ALA A 799 -15.65 -21.17 -32.44
N VAL A 800 -15.01 -20.89 -31.31
CA VAL A 800 -15.68 -20.62 -30.02
C VAL A 800 -15.68 -19.12 -29.73
N CYS A 801 -16.82 -18.58 -29.31
CA CYS A 801 -16.96 -17.21 -28.85
C CYS A 801 -16.18 -16.98 -27.54
N PRO A 802 -15.48 -15.85 -27.38
CA PRO A 802 -14.79 -15.55 -26.12
C PRO A 802 -15.69 -15.57 -24.88
N LYS A 803 -17.01 -15.33 -25.02
CA LYS A 803 -17.95 -15.36 -23.90
C LYS A 803 -18.26 -16.77 -23.38
N SER A 804 -18.29 -17.77 -24.26
CA SER A 804 -18.52 -19.18 -23.92
C SER A 804 -17.23 -19.97 -23.66
N ALA A 805 -16.07 -19.40 -23.97
CA ALA A 805 -14.78 -20.08 -23.88
C ALA A 805 -14.40 -20.58 -22.47
N ALA A 806 -14.95 -19.98 -21.41
CA ALA A 806 -14.73 -20.45 -20.04
C ALA A 806 -15.26 -21.88 -19.82
N GLU A 807 -16.35 -22.23 -20.50
CA GLU A 807 -17.03 -23.52 -20.41
C GLU A 807 -16.22 -24.63 -21.09
N GLU A 808 -15.49 -24.29 -22.16
CA GLU A 808 -14.60 -25.23 -22.88
C GLU A 808 -13.41 -25.68 -22.03
N ILE A 809 -12.80 -24.74 -21.32
CA ILE A 809 -11.63 -25.06 -20.50
C ILE A 809 -12.05 -25.77 -19.20
N GLY A 810 -13.24 -25.46 -18.67
CA GLY A 810 -13.71 -25.89 -17.36
C GLY A 810 -15.06 -26.59 -17.33
N PHE A 811 -15.30 -27.55 -18.22
CA PHE A 811 -16.58 -28.23 -18.46
C PHE A 811 -17.24 -28.93 -17.25
N THR A 812 -16.59 -29.01 -16.09
CA THR A 812 -17.21 -29.52 -14.85
C THR A 812 -17.97 -28.46 -14.08
N PHE A 813 -17.66 -27.16 -14.29
CA PHE A 813 -18.22 -25.98 -13.61
C PHE A 813 -18.09 -25.94 -12.07
N LEU A 814 -17.69 -27.05 -11.46
CA LEU A 814 -17.66 -27.28 -10.03
C LEU A 814 -16.68 -26.38 -9.25
N PRO A 815 -15.50 -25.95 -9.77
CA PRO A 815 -14.57 -25.13 -8.99
C PRO A 815 -15.17 -23.82 -8.49
N CYS A 816 -15.85 -23.06 -9.36
CA CYS A 816 -16.44 -21.77 -8.99
C CYS A 816 -17.65 -21.93 -8.05
N VAL A 817 -18.43 -23.00 -8.23
CA VAL A 817 -19.54 -23.36 -7.34
C VAL A 817 -19.04 -23.63 -5.92
N LEU A 818 -18.00 -24.45 -5.77
CA LEU A 818 -17.41 -24.74 -4.46
C LEU A 818 -16.81 -23.47 -3.81
N ALA A 819 -16.14 -22.64 -4.60
CA ALA A 819 -15.59 -21.38 -4.11
C ALA A 819 -16.69 -20.42 -3.60
N GLY A 820 -17.78 -20.25 -4.36
CA GLY A 820 -18.92 -19.44 -3.97
C GLY A 820 -19.61 -19.96 -2.71
N LEU A 821 -19.92 -21.26 -2.66
CA LEU A 821 -20.58 -21.88 -1.52
C LEU A 821 -19.72 -21.86 -0.24
N SER A 822 -18.39 -21.82 -0.35
CA SER A 822 -17.51 -21.78 0.81
C SER A 822 -17.71 -20.55 1.71
N THR A 823 -18.26 -19.46 1.16
CA THR A 823 -18.51 -18.19 1.87
C THR A 823 -19.93 -17.65 1.69
N ALA A 824 -20.82 -18.41 1.04
CA ALA A 824 -22.22 -18.03 0.87
C ALA A 824 -22.91 -17.74 2.23
N PRO A 825 -23.69 -16.66 2.36
CA PRO A 825 -24.33 -16.32 3.63
C PRO A 825 -25.38 -17.37 4.01
N GLN A 826 -25.56 -17.61 5.30
CA GLN A 826 -26.63 -18.46 5.81
C GLN A 826 -27.97 -17.73 5.79
N TYR A 827 -29.06 -18.49 5.64
CA TYR A 827 -30.42 -17.95 5.51
C TYR A 827 -31.18 -18.05 6.84
N LEU A 828 -31.66 -16.93 7.36
CA LEU A 828 -32.44 -16.87 8.60
C LEU A 828 -33.92 -16.60 8.29
N VAL A 829 -34.80 -17.54 8.65
CA VAL A 829 -36.23 -17.56 8.25
C VAL A 829 -37.20 -17.08 9.36
N LYS A 830 -36.72 -16.83 10.59
CA LYS A 830 -37.56 -16.37 11.72
C LYS A 830 -36.98 -15.16 12.45
N ALA A 831 -37.72 -14.06 12.41
CA ALA A 831 -37.47 -12.84 13.18
C ALA A 831 -37.77 -13.10 14.66
N ASN A 832 -36.75 -13.11 15.52
CA ASN A 832 -36.95 -12.89 16.96
C ASN A 832 -35.68 -12.42 17.68
N ASN A 833 -34.47 -12.60 17.13
CA ASN A 833 -33.23 -12.02 17.65
C ASN A 833 -32.24 -11.84 16.50
N TYR A 834 -32.27 -10.69 15.81
CA TYR A 834 -31.23 -10.35 14.86
C TYR A 834 -29.93 -10.09 15.63
N SER A 835 -28.85 -10.78 15.26
CA SER A 835 -27.50 -10.33 15.65
C SER A 835 -27.15 -9.07 14.86
N ASP A 836 -26.36 -8.16 15.43
CA ASP A 836 -25.95 -6.88 14.81
C ASP A 836 -25.27 -7.00 13.42
N ASN A 837 -24.94 -8.22 12.96
CA ASN A 837 -24.21 -8.49 11.71
C ASN A 837 -25.06 -9.06 10.56
N CYS A 838 -26.38 -9.15 10.70
CA CYS A 838 -27.27 -9.66 9.65
C CYS A 838 -27.66 -8.58 8.63
N ILE A 839 -27.88 -8.97 7.37
CA ILE A 839 -28.35 -8.08 6.28
C ILE A 839 -29.80 -8.40 5.97
N VAL A 840 -30.67 -7.39 6.08
CA VAL A 840 -32.09 -7.49 5.72
C VAL A 840 -32.35 -6.80 4.38
N ALA A 841 -33.47 -7.08 3.71
CA ALA A 841 -33.80 -6.37 2.46
C ALA A 841 -33.91 -4.85 2.64
N GLY A 842 -34.12 -4.36 3.88
CA GLY A 842 -34.06 -2.92 4.21
C GLY A 842 -32.69 -2.30 3.94
N ASP A 843 -31.64 -3.13 3.89
CA ASP A 843 -30.25 -2.72 3.73
C ASP A 843 -29.82 -2.50 2.29
N VAL A 844 -30.67 -2.84 1.32
CA VAL A 844 -30.39 -2.66 -0.11
C VAL A 844 -30.66 -1.21 -0.53
N ASP A 845 -29.65 -0.58 -1.13
CA ASP A 845 -29.68 0.80 -1.62
C ASP A 845 -29.89 0.89 -3.14
N SER A 846 -29.50 -0.14 -3.91
CA SER A 846 -29.77 -0.20 -5.35
C SER A 846 -29.86 -1.63 -5.89
N VAL A 847 -30.63 -1.81 -6.96
CA VAL A 847 -30.79 -3.07 -7.70
C VAL A 847 -30.50 -2.82 -9.17
N ILE A 848 -29.66 -3.66 -9.78
CA ILE A 848 -29.25 -3.57 -11.17
C ILE A 848 -29.74 -4.81 -11.91
N LEU A 849 -30.42 -4.62 -13.03
CA LEU A 849 -30.95 -5.72 -13.85
C LEU A 849 -31.03 -5.37 -15.35
N PRO A 850 -31.12 -6.39 -16.23
CA PRO A 850 -31.51 -6.22 -17.64
C PRO A 850 -32.75 -5.35 -17.83
N ILE A 851 -32.81 -4.58 -18.92
CA ILE A 851 -33.93 -3.67 -19.20
C ILE A 851 -35.27 -4.38 -19.39
N ASP A 852 -35.26 -5.63 -19.83
CA ASP A 852 -36.44 -6.40 -20.25
C ASP A 852 -36.71 -7.61 -19.35
N ALA A 853 -36.06 -7.70 -18.17
CA ALA A 853 -36.21 -8.81 -17.24
C ALA A 853 -36.66 -8.36 -15.82
N CYS A 854 -37.57 -7.39 -15.75
CA CYS A 854 -38.00 -6.78 -14.49
C CYS A 854 -39.16 -7.49 -13.76
N CYS A 855 -39.70 -8.58 -14.33
CA CYS A 855 -40.87 -9.29 -13.79
C CYS A 855 -40.56 -10.32 -12.69
N GLY A 856 -39.30 -10.64 -12.43
CA GLY A 856 -38.92 -11.64 -11.43
C GLY A 856 -39.39 -11.26 -10.02
N ASP A 857 -39.73 -12.25 -9.20
CA ASP A 857 -40.27 -12.05 -7.84
C ASP A 857 -39.39 -11.11 -7.01
N GLY A 858 -38.07 -11.30 -7.01
CA GLY A 858 -37.13 -10.43 -6.31
C GLY A 858 -37.09 -9.00 -6.84
N ALA A 859 -37.10 -8.82 -8.17
CA ALA A 859 -37.12 -7.49 -8.80
C ALA A 859 -38.42 -6.74 -8.47
N LEU A 860 -39.57 -7.42 -8.58
CA LEU A 860 -40.87 -6.89 -8.20
C LEU A 860 -40.96 -6.59 -6.70
N ALA A 861 -40.39 -7.43 -5.83
CA ALA A 861 -40.39 -7.21 -4.39
C ALA A 861 -39.59 -5.96 -3.99
N PHE A 862 -38.41 -5.75 -4.61
CA PHE A 862 -37.62 -4.54 -4.41
C PHE A 862 -38.34 -3.29 -4.96
N ALA A 863 -38.98 -3.39 -6.12
CA ALA A 863 -39.71 -2.29 -6.75
C ALA A 863 -41.03 -1.93 -6.02
N ASN A 864 -41.80 -2.91 -5.54
CA ASN A 864 -43.16 -2.71 -5.01
C ASN A 864 -43.22 -2.51 -3.49
N ARG A 865 -42.09 -2.33 -2.81
CA ARG A 865 -42.03 -2.27 -1.34
C ARG A 865 -42.85 -1.14 -0.72
N LYS A 866 -43.26 -0.14 -1.51
CA LYS A 866 -44.37 0.76 -1.18
C LYS A 866 -45.68 0.29 -1.78
N ARG A 867 -46.45 -0.49 -1.01
CA ARG A 867 -47.92 -0.38 -1.08
C ARG A 867 -48.70 -0.80 0.17
N ASN A 868 -48.17 -1.64 1.08
CA ASN A 868 -48.99 -2.15 2.20
C ASN A 868 -48.25 -2.36 3.54
N LYS A 869 -47.92 -1.29 4.28
CA LYS A 869 -47.76 -1.40 5.74
C LYS A 869 -48.06 -0.09 6.46
N VAL A 870 -49.35 0.13 6.76
CA VAL A 870 -49.76 1.05 7.82
C VAL A 870 -49.66 0.26 9.12
N ILE A 871 -48.68 0.57 9.96
CA ILE A 871 -48.64 0.10 11.36
C ILE A 871 -48.99 1.32 12.23
N GLY A 872 -50.28 1.50 12.51
CA GLY A 872 -50.77 2.61 13.34
C GLY A 872 -50.54 4.00 12.72
N SER A 873 -50.21 4.98 13.57
CA SER A 873 -50.06 6.40 13.21
C SER A 873 -48.63 6.84 12.86
N LEU A 874 -47.67 5.91 12.74
CA LEU A 874 -46.29 6.21 12.35
C LEU A 874 -46.01 5.67 10.94
N SER A 875 -45.85 6.57 9.97
CA SER A 875 -45.20 6.28 8.70
C SER A 875 -43.68 6.24 8.94
N ILE A 876 -43.09 5.04 8.89
CA ILE A 876 -41.63 4.90 8.81
C ILE A 876 -41.26 4.98 7.32
N ASP A 877 -40.45 5.97 6.96
CA ASP A 877 -39.85 6.06 5.64
C ASP A 877 -38.83 4.92 5.48
N ILE A 878 -39.30 3.78 4.99
CA ILE A 878 -38.40 2.74 4.47
C ILE A 878 -37.76 3.35 3.21
N ASN A 879 -36.43 3.37 3.15
CA ASN A 879 -35.66 3.83 1.99
C ASN A 879 -35.82 2.78 0.87
N TRP A 880 -36.14 3.19 -0.35
CA TRP A 880 -36.39 2.24 -1.45
C TRP A 880 -35.10 2.08 -2.22
N PRO A 881 -34.77 0.86 -2.68
CA PRO A 881 -33.60 0.69 -3.49
C PRO A 881 -33.80 1.38 -4.84
N LEU A 882 -32.77 2.08 -5.32
CA LEU A 882 -32.74 2.63 -6.66
C LEU A 882 -32.70 1.49 -7.69
N ILE A 883 -33.75 1.36 -8.50
CA ILE A 883 -33.80 0.38 -9.58
C ILE A 883 -33.06 0.94 -10.80
N ILE A 884 -32.08 0.21 -11.31
CA ILE A 884 -31.24 0.58 -12.46
C ILE A 884 -31.43 -0.50 -13.53
N ALA A 885 -31.97 -0.09 -14.68
CA ALA A 885 -32.29 -0.97 -15.79
C ALA A 885 -31.32 -0.71 -16.95
N VAL A 886 -30.59 -1.74 -17.38
CA VAL A 886 -29.47 -1.63 -18.33
C VAL A 886 -29.91 -2.00 -19.75
N GLU A 887 -29.97 -1.01 -20.65
CA GLU A 887 -30.53 -1.15 -22.00
C GLU A 887 -29.73 -2.08 -22.92
N GLU A 888 -28.39 -2.09 -22.83
CA GLU A 888 -27.56 -3.00 -23.65
C GLU A 888 -27.71 -4.47 -23.24
N ASN A 889 -28.16 -4.74 -22.01
CA ASN A 889 -28.31 -6.10 -21.52
C ASN A 889 -29.72 -6.60 -21.84
N GLN A 890 -29.93 -6.93 -23.10
CA GLN A 890 -31.20 -7.47 -23.59
C GLN A 890 -31.32 -8.96 -23.30
N THR A 891 -32.54 -9.43 -23.15
CA THR A 891 -32.90 -10.83 -22.93
C THR A 891 -34.01 -11.25 -23.89
N VAL A 892 -34.42 -12.51 -23.86
CA VAL A 892 -35.60 -12.97 -24.61
C VAL A 892 -36.93 -12.56 -23.99
N LEU A 893 -36.89 -11.91 -22.84
CA LEU A 893 -38.06 -11.39 -22.16
C LEU A 893 -38.48 -10.02 -22.72
N ASN A 894 -39.63 -9.53 -22.26
CA ASN A 894 -40.17 -8.23 -22.68
C ASN A 894 -40.76 -7.45 -21.48
N ASP A 895 -40.21 -7.72 -20.30
CA ASP A 895 -40.68 -7.23 -19.02
C ASP A 895 -39.94 -5.95 -18.64
N THR A 896 -40.28 -4.87 -19.34
CA THR A 896 -39.66 -3.55 -19.13
C THR A 896 -40.18 -2.83 -17.88
N PRO A 897 -39.41 -1.89 -17.28
CA PRO A 897 -39.91 -1.06 -16.20
C PRO A 897 -41.21 -0.31 -16.56
N ASP A 898 -41.33 0.16 -17.80
CA ASP A 898 -42.51 0.92 -18.23
C ASP A 898 -43.76 0.04 -18.32
N SER A 899 -43.64 -1.19 -18.84
CA SER A 899 -44.78 -2.11 -18.95
C SER A 899 -45.27 -2.60 -17.59
N LEU A 900 -44.38 -2.65 -16.59
CA LEU A 900 -44.69 -3.06 -15.23
C LEU A 900 -44.99 -1.90 -14.27
N GLY A 901 -44.86 -0.65 -14.72
CA GLY A 901 -45.04 0.53 -13.89
C GLY A 901 -43.99 0.68 -12.78
N ILE A 902 -42.78 0.18 -13.01
CA ILE A 902 -41.64 0.28 -12.09
C ILE A 902 -40.88 1.58 -12.38
N GLU A 903 -40.65 2.38 -11.35
CA GLU A 903 -39.78 3.55 -11.44
C GLU A 903 -38.31 3.11 -11.47
N ALA A 904 -37.64 3.27 -12.61
CA ALA A 904 -36.25 2.86 -12.80
C ALA A 904 -35.41 3.91 -13.52
N VAL A 905 -34.13 3.99 -13.16
CA VAL A 905 -33.12 4.75 -13.90
C VAL A 905 -32.64 3.88 -15.05
N LYS A 906 -33.05 4.24 -16.28
CA LYS A 906 -32.57 3.60 -17.50
C LYS A 906 -31.19 4.14 -17.87
N VAL A 907 -30.26 3.21 -18.06
CA VAL A 907 -28.87 3.47 -18.44
C VAL A 907 -28.55 2.66 -19.68
N SER A 908 -27.73 3.22 -20.57
CA SER A 908 -27.43 2.57 -21.83
C SER A 908 -26.55 1.34 -21.65
N ASN A 909 -25.68 1.32 -20.64
CA ASN A 909 -24.72 0.24 -20.39
C ASN A 909 -24.32 0.09 -18.91
N TYR A 910 -23.61 -0.98 -18.57
CA TYR A 910 -23.16 -1.21 -17.21
C TYR A 910 -22.13 -0.18 -16.71
N TRP A 911 -21.38 0.49 -17.59
CA TRP A 911 -20.47 1.58 -17.16
C TRP A 911 -21.25 2.76 -16.61
N GLU A 912 -22.36 3.11 -17.27
CA GLU A 912 -23.27 4.13 -16.80
C GLU A 912 -23.99 3.66 -15.52
N ALA A 913 -24.41 2.39 -15.42
CA ALA A 913 -24.95 1.82 -14.18
C ALA A 913 -24.00 2.02 -12.99
N ILE A 914 -22.71 1.73 -13.17
CA ILE A 914 -21.66 1.94 -12.16
C ILE A 914 -21.53 3.43 -11.79
N GLY A 915 -21.60 4.33 -12.78
CA GLY A 915 -21.60 5.78 -12.54
C GLY A 915 -22.82 6.26 -11.74
N VAL A 916 -24.00 5.73 -12.03
CA VAL A 916 -25.25 5.99 -11.29
C VAL A 916 -25.12 5.53 -9.85
N ILE A 917 -24.56 4.34 -9.60
CA ILE A 917 -24.32 3.82 -8.25
C ILE A 917 -23.30 4.67 -7.49
N ALA A 918 -22.21 5.09 -8.14
CA ALA A 918 -21.21 5.95 -7.52
C ALA A 918 -21.83 7.31 -7.11
N ALA A 919 -22.70 7.88 -7.93
CA ALA A 919 -23.45 9.09 -7.61
C ALA A 919 -24.41 8.86 -6.43
N HIS A 920 -25.22 7.78 -6.48
CA HIS A 920 -26.19 7.46 -5.44
C HIS A 920 -25.51 7.19 -4.09
N LYS A 921 -24.42 6.42 -4.07
CA LYS A 921 -23.58 6.20 -2.86
C LYS A 921 -23.01 7.48 -2.28
N ALA A 922 -22.68 8.46 -3.14
CA ALA A 922 -22.20 9.77 -2.71
C ALA A 922 -23.32 10.67 -2.14
N GLY A 923 -24.58 10.23 -2.17
CA GLY A 923 -25.76 11.02 -1.78
C GLY A 923 -26.19 12.03 -2.85
N ILE A 924 -25.81 11.81 -4.11
CA ILE A 924 -26.14 12.68 -5.25
C ILE A 924 -27.26 12.04 -6.05
N ASP A 925 -28.34 12.78 -6.32
CA ASP A 925 -29.37 12.36 -7.28
C ASP A 925 -28.75 12.17 -8.67
N PRO A 926 -28.73 10.95 -9.24
CA PRO A 926 -28.13 10.70 -10.55
C PRO A 926 -28.73 11.55 -11.68
N ASN A 927 -30.01 11.95 -11.59
CA ASN A 927 -30.64 12.82 -12.58
C ASN A 927 -30.02 14.21 -12.60
N SER A 928 -29.43 14.67 -11.49
CA SER A 928 -28.74 15.97 -11.41
C SER A 928 -27.48 16.03 -12.27
N LEU A 929 -26.91 14.87 -12.60
CA LEU A 929 -25.73 14.76 -13.45
C LEU A 929 -26.09 14.73 -14.96
N ARG A 930 -27.39 14.73 -15.30
CA ARG A 930 -27.88 14.71 -16.68
C ARG A 930 -28.43 16.09 -17.08
N ARG A 931 -27.93 16.61 -18.21
CA ARG A 931 -28.18 17.98 -18.72
C ARG A 931 -29.65 18.44 -18.70
N ASN A 932 -30.61 17.55 -18.95
CA ASN A 932 -32.03 17.86 -19.10
C ASN A 932 -32.95 17.01 -18.19
N ARG A 933 -32.46 16.55 -17.03
CA ARG A 933 -33.24 15.69 -16.10
C ARG A 933 -33.52 16.35 -14.74
N ILE A 934 -33.13 17.61 -14.57
CA ILE A 934 -33.55 18.43 -13.42
C ILE A 934 -34.75 19.27 -13.87
N ASN A 935 -35.95 18.92 -13.39
CA ASN A 935 -37.15 19.71 -13.60
C ASN A 935 -37.28 20.79 -12.53
N ASN A 936 -37.94 21.90 -12.87
CA ASN A 936 -38.36 22.87 -11.86
C ASN A 936 -39.28 22.17 -10.85
N ILE A 937 -39.11 22.48 -9.56
CA ILE A 937 -39.97 21.97 -8.49
C ILE A 937 -41.40 22.39 -8.82
N THR A 938 -42.29 21.42 -9.04
CA THR A 938 -43.70 21.67 -9.24
C THR A 938 -44.37 21.83 -7.87
N PRO A 939 -45.25 22.82 -7.67
CA PRO A 939 -46.03 22.91 -6.44
C PRO A 939 -46.88 21.65 -6.32
N THR A 940 -46.72 20.91 -5.22
CA THR A 940 -47.68 19.88 -4.86
C THR A 940 -49.03 20.56 -4.64
N THR A 941 -50.05 20.16 -5.39
CA THR A 941 -51.42 20.59 -5.16
C THR A 941 -51.88 20.02 -3.82
N PHE A 942 -51.65 20.80 -2.77
CA PHE A 942 -52.22 20.52 -1.47
C PHE A 942 -53.73 20.65 -1.62
N VAL A 943 -54.45 19.53 -1.63
CA VAL A 943 -55.89 19.50 -1.44
C VAL A 943 -56.09 19.47 0.08
N PRO A 944 -56.49 20.57 0.72
CA PRO A 944 -56.77 20.55 2.15
C PRO A 944 -58.01 19.67 2.35
N SER A 945 -58.01 18.85 3.40
CA SER A 945 -59.12 17.99 3.83
C SER A 945 -60.43 18.75 4.17
N ASN A 946 -60.45 20.06 3.97
CA ASN A 946 -61.51 21.01 4.26
C ASN A 946 -62.00 21.79 3.00
N GLY A 947 -61.67 21.34 1.79
CA GLY A 947 -62.45 21.66 0.58
C GLY A 947 -62.34 23.09 0.02
N TYR A 948 -61.47 23.95 0.54
CA TYR A 948 -61.23 25.28 -0.03
C TYR A 948 -59.92 25.32 -0.83
N ALA A 949 -60.05 25.39 -2.15
CA ALA A 949 -58.95 25.63 -3.07
C ALA A 949 -58.40 27.06 -2.89
N LYS A 950 -57.11 27.20 -2.59
CA LYS A 950 -56.41 28.50 -2.69
C LYS A 950 -56.08 28.77 -4.15
N SER A 951 -56.53 29.92 -4.65
CA SER A 951 -56.32 30.38 -6.01
C SER A 951 -54.83 30.57 -6.34
N SER A 952 -54.48 30.13 -7.53
CA SER A 952 -53.22 30.32 -8.27
C SER A 952 -52.50 31.64 -7.99
N ILE A 953 -51.23 31.55 -7.59
CA ILE A 953 -50.26 32.63 -7.76
C ILE A 953 -49.47 32.33 -9.04
N LYS A 954 -49.45 33.33 -9.93
CA LYS A 954 -48.79 33.32 -11.24
C LYS A 954 -47.29 33.09 -11.12
N SER A 955 -46.77 32.27 -12.02
CA SER A 955 -45.37 31.95 -12.27
C SER A 955 -44.54 33.18 -12.65
N PHE A 956 -43.35 33.29 -12.08
CA PHE A 956 -42.16 33.89 -12.68
C PHE A 956 -41.16 32.79 -13.00
#